data_AF-A0A935SWJ4-F1
#
_entry.id   AF-A0A935SWJ4-F1
#
_cell.length_a   1.000
_cell.length_b   1.000
_cell.length_c   1.000
_cell.angle_alpha   90.00
_cell.angle_beta   90.00
_cell.angle_gamma   90.00
#
_symmetry.space_group_name_H-M   'P 1'
#
loop_
_entity.id
_entity.type
_entity.pdbx_description
1 polymer ?
#
loop_
_entity_poly.entity_id
_entity_poly.type
_entity_poly.pdbx_seq_one_letter_code
_entity_poly.pdbx_strand_id
1 'polypeptide(L)'
;MPTDRRASNFNRNAVLWLAGAFAVGILTANFAGVDLRAAVGASVVFAVLAYVFKTQQFATLLIFTAFAFAGAASLNIEKSGVAADRLRLLYDNGTIKSGEPVEIEGVMVRGREPTVDGDLITFRAETLRIRNEDLKVSGKVRLFVQNGKNPFEISKLGSETPEAEFDISAAEPTSLLVGPKPSDLKYGSRIRVSTKLEREDNFLNPGVISRLQMLDRLEIDASGSVKSGLLIEHLADESVFVPLAWVYDQREKLIDSFRRNLSQRAAGVMIASLLGDKYFLDKETADLFRDGGTFHILVISGLHITFIGGMLLLIIRRVSRNRPAQFVLTNGVLWAYTLAVGADVPVVRAAVMFTVISFSHVIYRQSSLLNSLGVCALMLLVWRPTELFDPSFQLTFVSVAAIVACAYPLIEMLRKIGRWTPTAAMPFPPDVPKRLARLCETLYWNSDEWRIEAKSYVWTARLSKSPYLSGKIIGGGQRAIRYLFEGILVSLIVQIWMLPLTVVYFHRVSIASVVLNLWVGVFIAIESFAAVIGAVISYFGDALARPFFAAAEISDWLMLALPRMFSDNGWASFRLPAYSAAGAFVYFLYFVPIIFLAVLLSRWKPFELKADSRILGRRLLVPAFAAFVVLSFAIVFHPFSSPTADGRLHVDFLDVGQGDAALVTFPDGRTLLVDGGGKMNYRSDDDGEEPFVRDVRDIGEAVVSEYLWHRGFSRIDHILATHADADHIQGLTDVAKNFAIGSAIFGRMSAEDPDHAELADVLRRRGISATNIYRGDVLHFGEVIVEVLYPPEADESNLRSENNNSVVLRIIFGNRKFLLTGDIEHIAESALTAADLSADLVKVPHHGSRTSSTQSFIDTVRANYAVVSVGRTSPFGHPHADVVGRWKAGGAQVLVTGERGTISVSTNGVDLEVKRFLSE
;
A
#
# COMPACT_ATOMS: atom_id res chain seq x y z
N MET A 1 41.78 25.93 -21.89
CA MET A 1 41.45 24.93 -22.94
C MET A 1 40.00 25.14 -23.35
N PRO A 2 39.69 25.17 -24.66
CA PRO A 2 38.37 25.56 -25.14
C PRO A 2 37.33 24.50 -24.80
N THR A 3 36.20 24.99 -24.31
CA THR A 3 35.01 24.23 -23.93
C THR A 3 34.37 23.61 -25.16
N ASP A 4 34.35 22.29 -25.25
CA ASP A 4 33.57 21.56 -26.24
C ASP A 4 32.08 21.64 -25.85
N ARG A 5 31.43 22.73 -26.29
CA ARG A 5 30.05 23.13 -25.95
C ARG A 5 28.98 22.43 -26.80
N ARG A 6 29.25 21.24 -27.35
CA ARG A 6 28.26 20.49 -28.15
C ARG A 6 28.23 18.98 -27.87
N ALA A 7 28.52 18.54 -26.65
CA ALA A 7 28.02 17.23 -26.23
C ALA A 7 26.50 17.33 -26.12
N SER A 8 25.76 16.67 -27.02
CA SER A 8 24.31 16.54 -26.91
C SER A 8 23.94 15.98 -25.53
N ASN A 9 22.78 16.34 -24.98
CA ASN A 9 22.32 15.82 -23.68
C ASN A 9 22.34 14.27 -23.61
N PHE A 10 22.28 13.60 -24.77
CA PHE A 10 22.44 12.16 -24.94
C PHE A 10 23.79 11.64 -24.43
N ASN A 11 24.91 12.27 -24.80
CA ASN A 11 26.25 11.79 -24.41
C ASN A 11 26.47 11.83 -22.89
N ARG A 12 25.70 12.63 -22.14
CA ARG A 12 25.82 12.70 -20.68
C ARG A 12 25.06 11.59 -19.96
N ASN A 13 23.88 11.20 -20.46
CA ASN A 13 22.97 10.29 -19.77
C ASN A 13 22.40 9.18 -20.67
N ALA A 14 23.22 8.58 -21.54
CA ALA A 14 22.78 7.63 -22.56
C ALA A 14 22.01 6.43 -21.99
N VAL A 15 22.45 5.88 -20.84
CA VAL A 15 21.84 4.67 -20.28
C VAL A 15 20.42 4.93 -19.76
N LEU A 16 20.16 6.12 -19.21
CA LEU A 16 18.82 6.51 -18.80
C LEU A 16 17.85 6.51 -19.99
N TRP A 17 18.28 7.06 -21.13
CA TRP A 17 17.45 7.12 -22.34
C TRP A 17 17.19 5.74 -22.94
N LEU A 18 18.19 4.85 -22.91
CA LEU A 18 18.02 3.45 -23.30
C LEU A 18 17.00 2.72 -22.41
N ALA A 19 17.07 2.94 -21.09
CA ALA A 19 16.09 2.42 -20.15
C ALA A 19 14.67 2.92 -20.45
N GLY A 20 14.54 4.23 -20.73
CA GLY A 20 13.27 4.82 -21.14
C GLY A 20 12.72 4.22 -22.43
N ALA A 21 13.56 4.03 -23.45
CA ALA A 21 13.16 3.39 -24.70
C ALA A 21 12.70 1.94 -24.49
N PHE A 22 13.42 1.17 -23.67
CA PHE A 22 13.04 -0.19 -23.28
C PHE A 22 11.68 -0.21 -22.57
N ALA A 23 11.45 0.69 -21.61
CA ALA A 23 10.18 0.84 -20.90
C ALA A 23 9.02 1.23 -21.85
N VAL A 24 9.24 2.13 -22.80
CA VAL A 24 8.25 2.46 -23.85
C VAL A 24 7.89 1.22 -24.68
N GLY A 25 8.88 0.37 -24.97
CA GLY A 25 8.68 -0.94 -25.59
C GLY A 25 7.72 -1.84 -24.82
N ILE A 26 7.96 -2.00 -23.52
CA ILE A 26 7.09 -2.78 -22.61
C ILE A 26 5.67 -2.21 -22.59
N LEU A 27 5.53 -0.89 -22.43
CA LEU A 27 4.22 -0.21 -22.44
C LEU A 27 3.47 -0.47 -23.76
N THR A 28 4.16 -0.30 -24.89
CA THR A 28 3.56 -0.51 -26.22
C THR A 28 3.09 -1.95 -26.39
N ALA A 29 3.91 -2.94 -26.00
CA ALA A 29 3.52 -4.34 -26.07
C ALA A 29 2.36 -4.69 -25.12
N ASN A 30 2.26 -4.03 -23.96
CA ASN A 30 1.16 -4.27 -23.03
C ASN A 30 -0.19 -3.73 -23.55
N PHE A 31 -0.20 -2.56 -24.19
CA PHE A 31 -1.43 -1.91 -24.66
C PHE A 31 -1.84 -2.29 -26.09
N ALA A 32 -0.88 -2.39 -27.01
CA ALA A 32 -1.16 -2.62 -28.43
C ALA A 32 -0.95 -4.09 -28.87
N GLY A 33 -0.24 -4.89 -28.05
CA GLY A 33 0.21 -6.21 -28.44
C GLY A 33 1.31 -6.15 -29.51
N VAL A 34 2.37 -6.94 -29.34
CA VAL A 34 3.43 -7.09 -30.36
C VAL A 34 3.81 -8.55 -30.41
N ASP A 35 3.84 -9.15 -31.60
CA ASP A 35 4.29 -10.53 -31.76
C ASP A 35 5.77 -10.69 -31.35
N LEU A 36 6.09 -11.80 -30.65
CA LEU A 36 7.42 -12.04 -30.11
C LEU A 36 8.49 -12.14 -31.21
N ARG A 37 8.21 -12.88 -32.30
CA ARG A 37 9.19 -13.08 -33.38
C ARG A 37 9.42 -11.77 -34.14
N ALA A 38 8.36 -11.02 -34.38
CA ALA A 38 8.44 -9.69 -34.98
C ALA A 38 9.25 -8.72 -34.10
N ALA A 39 9.02 -8.71 -32.78
CA ALA A 39 9.77 -7.86 -31.85
C ALA A 39 11.26 -8.20 -31.81
N VAL A 40 11.62 -9.48 -31.70
CA VAL A 40 13.02 -9.92 -31.72
C VAL A 40 13.68 -9.57 -33.06
N GLY A 41 13.02 -9.88 -34.18
CA GLY A 41 13.53 -9.58 -35.52
C GLY A 41 13.76 -8.08 -35.73
N ALA A 42 12.79 -7.24 -35.36
CA ALA A 42 12.90 -5.79 -35.46
C ALA A 42 14.03 -5.24 -34.58
N SER A 43 14.17 -5.72 -33.34
CA SER A 43 15.24 -5.29 -32.44
C SER A 43 16.63 -5.54 -33.04
N VAL A 44 16.86 -6.73 -33.59
CA VAL A 44 18.12 -7.10 -34.25
C VAL A 44 18.36 -6.25 -35.50
N VAL A 45 17.35 -6.10 -36.36
CA VAL A 45 17.46 -5.30 -37.60
C VAL A 45 17.83 -3.85 -37.26
N PHE A 46 17.13 -3.21 -36.33
CA PHE A 46 17.43 -1.83 -35.96
C PHE A 46 18.81 -1.67 -35.30
N ALA A 47 19.26 -2.65 -34.51
CA ALA A 47 20.61 -2.65 -33.95
C ALA A 47 21.69 -2.76 -35.03
N VAL A 48 21.50 -3.62 -36.03
CA VAL A 48 22.40 -3.75 -37.18
C VAL A 48 22.40 -2.48 -38.03
N LEU A 49 21.23 -1.90 -38.32
CA LEU A 49 21.13 -0.64 -39.05
C LEU A 49 21.83 0.49 -38.31
N ALA A 50 21.73 0.55 -36.98
CA ALA A 50 22.43 1.56 -36.18
C ALA A 50 23.95 1.44 -36.29
N TYR A 51 24.48 0.21 -36.41
CA TYR A 51 25.89 -0.03 -36.64
C TYR A 51 26.34 0.39 -38.04
N VAL A 52 25.49 0.20 -39.05
CA VAL A 52 25.76 0.56 -40.46
C VAL A 52 25.70 2.07 -40.68
N PHE A 53 24.68 2.75 -40.15
CA PHE A 53 24.50 4.19 -40.32
C PHE A 53 25.29 4.95 -39.24
N LYS A 54 26.49 5.43 -39.59
CA LYS A 54 27.40 6.12 -38.65
C LYS A 54 27.03 7.58 -38.34
N THR A 55 25.93 8.12 -38.89
CA THR A 55 25.49 9.48 -38.57
C THR A 55 24.90 9.51 -37.16
N GLN A 56 25.46 10.35 -36.27
CA GLN A 56 25.16 10.30 -34.83
C GLN A 56 23.65 10.39 -34.51
N GLN A 57 22.89 11.21 -35.23
CA GLN A 57 21.46 11.39 -34.97
C GLN A 57 20.62 10.19 -35.41
N PHE A 58 20.89 9.65 -36.61
CA PHE A 58 20.13 8.52 -37.15
C PHE A 58 20.46 7.23 -36.39
N ALA A 59 21.74 6.99 -36.08
CA ALA A 59 22.16 5.88 -35.23
C ALA A 59 21.47 5.89 -33.86
N THR A 60 21.34 7.06 -33.23
CA THR A 60 20.70 7.20 -31.92
C THR A 60 19.22 6.82 -31.98
N LEU A 61 18.50 7.27 -33.01
CA LEU A 61 17.09 6.90 -33.20
C LEU A 61 16.93 5.39 -33.39
N LEU A 62 17.77 4.78 -34.25
CA LEU A 62 17.75 3.34 -34.50
C LEU A 62 18.04 2.52 -33.24
N ILE A 63 18.99 2.97 -32.39
CA ILE A 63 19.27 2.33 -31.11
C ILE A 63 18.05 2.39 -30.18
N PHE A 64 17.36 3.53 -30.09
CA PHE A 64 16.15 3.63 -29.28
C PHE A 64 15.03 2.73 -29.80
N THR A 65 14.84 2.68 -31.12
CA THR A 65 13.88 1.76 -31.72
C THR A 65 14.24 0.30 -31.42
N ALA A 66 15.52 -0.07 -31.51
CA ALA A 66 15.98 -1.42 -31.18
C ALA A 66 15.71 -1.79 -29.71
N PHE A 67 15.96 -0.88 -28.77
CA PHE A 67 15.67 -1.07 -27.35
C PHE A 67 14.17 -1.13 -27.05
N ALA A 68 13.34 -0.35 -27.73
CA ALA A 68 11.89 -0.44 -27.60
C ALA A 68 11.37 -1.82 -28.05
N PHE A 69 11.85 -2.33 -29.19
CA PHE A 69 11.50 -3.70 -29.61
C PHE A 69 12.07 -4.78 -28.67
N ALA A 70 13.25 -4.57 -28.09
CA ALA A 70 13.79 -5.48 -27.08
C ALA A 70 12.90 -5.53 -25.82
N GLY A 71 12.40 -4.37 -25.36
CA GLY A 71 11.45 -4.30 -24.24
C GLY A 71 10.14 -5.02 -24.54
N ALA A 72 9.59 -4.82 -25.74
CA ALA A 72 8.40 -5.54 -26.21
C ALA A 72 8.62 -7.07 -26.24
N ALA A 73 9.77 -7.52 -26.76
CA ALA A 73 10.12 -8.94 -26.78
C ALA A 73 10.24 -9.51 -25.36
N SER A 74 10.88 -8.78 -24.44
CA SER A 74 11.08 -9.20 -23.05
C SER A 74 9.75 -9.47 -22.34
N LEU A 75 8.76 -8.58 -22.48
CA LEU A 75 7.43 -8.76 -21.87
C LEU A 75 6.72 -10.01 -22.40
N ASN A 76 6.83 -10.28 -23.71
CA ASN A 76 6.23 -11.48 -24.31
C ASN A 76 6.92 -12.78 -23.86
N ILE A 77 8.24 -12.75 -23.65
CA ILE A 77 8.98 -13.89 -23.09
C ILE A 77 8.48 -14.19 -21.67
N GLU A 78 8.31 -13.16 -20.84
CA GLU A 78 7.77 -13.32 -19.48
C GLU A 78 6.36 -13.91 -19.50
N LYS A 79 5.48 -13.43 -20.40
CA LYS A 79 4.10 -13.94 -20.54
C LYS A 79 4.02 -15.37 -21.08
N SER A 80 4.98 -15.82 -21.88
CA SER A 80 4.98 -17.15 -22.54
C SER A 80 5.76 -18.24 -21.81
N GLY A 81 6.59 -17.88 -20.83
CA GLY A 81 7.56 -18.78 -20.17
C GLY A 81 7.05 -19.56 -18.96
N VAL A 82 5.75 -19.80 -18.79
CA VAL A 82 5.22 -20.49 -17.61
C VAL A 82 5.17 -22.01 -17.85
N ALA A 83 5.89 -22.78 -17.05
CA ALA A 83 5.90 -24.24 -17.13
C ALA A 83 4.51 -24.83 -16.87
N ALA A 84 4.11 -25.86 -17.62
CA ALA A 84 2.77 -26.46 -17.56
C ALA A 84 2.44 -27.09 -16.19
N ASP A 85 3.45 -27.45 -15.41
CA ASP A 85 3.35 -28.02 -14.06
C ASP A 85 3.24 -26.97 -12.95
N ARG A 86 3.28 -25.68 -13.29
CA ARG A 86 3.23 -24.61 -12.29
C ARG A 86 1.84 -24.55 -11.66
N LEU A 87 1.78 -24.56 -10.32
CA LEU A 87 0.53 -24.52 -9.54
C LEU A 87 -0.43 -23.44 -10.01
N ARG A 88 0.09 -22.24 -10.33
CA ARG A 88 -0.70 -21.16 -10.92
C ARG A 88 -1.51 -21.62 -12.13
N LEU A 89 -0.87 -22.27 -13.11
CA LEU A 89 -1.57 -22.75 -14.31
C LEU A 89 -2.56 -23.87 -14.01
N LEU A 90 -2.25 -24.75 -13.04
CA LEU A 90 -3.13 -25.84 -12.63
C LEU A 90 -4.41 -25.35 -11.94
N TYR A 91 -4.35 -24.21 -11.26
CA TYR A 91 -5.54 -23.52 -10.75
C TYR A 91 -6.25 -22.74 -11.87
N ASP A 92 -5.51 -21.96 -12.65
CA ASP A 92 -6.06 -21.11 -13.72
C ASP A 92 -6.79 -21.96 -14.80
N ASN A 93 -6.36 -23.21 -15.04
CA ASN A 93 -7.00 -24.14 -15.98
C ASN A 93 -8.06 -25.07 -15.33
N GLY A 94 -8.30 -24.93 -14.02
CA GLY A 94 -9.30 -25.71 -13.28
C GLY A 94 -8.94 -27.17 -12.97
N THR A 95 -7.67 -27.57 -13.15
CA THR A 95 -7.20 -28.92 -12.76
C THR A 95 -7.30 -29.10 -11.25
N ILE A 96 -6.92 -28.08 -10.47
CA ILE A 96 -7.05 -28.01 -9.02
C ILE A 96 -8.11 -26.95 -8.67
N LYS A 97 -9.08 -27.31 -7.83
CA LYS A 97 -10.07 -26.34 -7.31
C LYS A 97 -9.54 -25.68 -6.04
N SER A 98 -9.80 -24.39 -5.89
CA SER A 98 -9.49 -23.65 -4.66
C SER A 98 -10.24 -24.25 -3.47
N GLY A 99 -9.56 -24.37 -2.33
CA GLY A 99 -10.12 -24.92 -1.10
C GLY A 99 -10.26 -26.46 -1.09
N GLU A 100 -9.86 -27.15 -2.16
CA GLU A 100 -9.80 -28.60 -2.17
C GLU A 100 -8.70 -29.11 -1.22
N PRO A 101 -8.97 -30.13 -0.38
CA PRO A 101 -7.94 -30.69 0.49
C PRO A 101 -6.85 -31.36 -0.35
N VAL A 102 -5.61 -30.98 -0.08
CA VAL A 102 -4.42 -31.50 -0.76
C VAL A 102 -3.35 -31.87 0.26
N GLU A 103 -2.54 -32.86 -0.08
CA GLU A 103 -1.29 -33.14 0.60
C GLU A 103 -0.16 -32.68 -0.31
N ILE A 104 0.66 -31.74 0.15
CA ILE A 104 1.68 -31.10 -0.68
C ILE A 104 3.05 -31.30 -0.04
N GLU A 105 4.03 -31.66 -0.87
CA GLU A 105 5.43 -31.75 -0.44
C GLU A 105 6.27 -30.69 -1.15
N GLY A 106 7.28 -30.22 -0.44
CA GLY A 106 8.22 -29.27 -1.00
C GLY A 106 9.33 -28.88 -0.04
N VAL A 107 10.18 -27.98 -0.51
CA VAL A 107 11.39 -27.55 0.21
C VAL A 107 11.26 -26.09 0.61
N MET A 108 11.49 -25.79 1.89
CA MET A 108 11.45 -24.43 2.41
C MET A 108 12.46 -23.53 1.71
N VAL A 109 11.97 -22.48 1.06
CA VAL A 109 12.80 -21.52 0.29
C VAL A 109 13.27 -20.33 1.13
N ARG A 110 12.75 -20.19 2.34
CA ARG A 110 13.14 -19.21 3.35
C ARG A 110 13.04 -19.84 4.74
N GLY A 111 13.64 -19.21 5.74
CA GLY A 111 13.34 -19.52 7.14
C GLY A 111 11.87 -19.22 7.48
N ARG A 112 11.41 -19.68 8.65
CA ARG A 112 10.07 -19.32 9.14
C ARG A 112 9.96 -17.81 9.38
N GLU A 113 8.79 -17.27 9.12
CA GLU A 113 8.46 -15.86 9.36
C GLU A 113 7.49 -15.79 10.57
N PRO A 114 7.99 -15.52 11.78
CA PRO A 114 7.14 -15.50 12.97
C PRO A 114 6.15 -14.35 12.92
N THR A 115 4.94 -14.57 13.42
CA THR A 115 3.91 -13.54 13.59
C THR A 115 3.38 -13.57 15.03
N VAL A 116 2.48 -12.65 15.40
CA VAL A 116 1.92 -12.60 16.77
C VAL A 116 1.02 -13.81 17.11
N ASP A 117 0.44 -14.50 16.12
CA ASP A 117 -0.65 -15.48 16.28
C ASP A 117 -0.26 -16.84 15.66
N GLY A 118 0.96 -16.96 15.13
CA GLY A 118 1.37 -18.10 14.30
C GLY A 118 2.65 -17.86 13.53
N ASP A 119 2.98 -18.78 12.64
CA ASP A 119 4.16 -18.70 11.75
C ASP A 119 3.73 -18.75 10.28
N LEU A 120 4.41 -17.96 9.45
CA LEU A 120 4.31 -18.06 8.00
C LEU A 120 5.46 -18.91 7.45
N ILE A 121 5.10 -19.88 6.62
CA ILE A 121 6.05 -20.79 5.99
C ILE A 121 5.89 -20.69 4.48
N THR A 122 7.00 -20.44 3.79
CA THR A 122 7.03 -20.41 2.32
C THR A 122 7.96 -21.50 1.80
N PHE A 123 7.44 -22.38 0.95
CA PHE A 123 8.20 -23.48 0.36
C PHE A 123 7.92 -23.59 -1.14
N ARG A 124 8.87 -24.20 -1.87
CA ARG A 124 8.71 -24.55 -3.28
C ARG A 124 8.08 -25.92 -3.35
N ALA A 125 6.91 -26.01 -3.95
CA ALA A 125 6.19 -27.26 -4.17
C ALA A 125 6.91 -28.13 -5.20
N GLU A 126 6.90 -29.44 -4.99
CA GLU A 126 7.50 -30.44 -5.88
C GLU A 126 6.49 -31.54 -6.25
N THR A 127 5.70 -31.98 -5.28
CA THR A 127 4.64 -32.98 -5.46
C THR A 127 3.37 -32.51 -4.75
N LEU A 128 2.23 -32.82 -5.35
CA LEU A 128 0.91 -32.54 -4.79
C LEU A 128 0.03 -33.75 -5.01
N ARG A 129 -0.54 -34.28 -3.93
CA ARG A 129 -1.48 -35.38 -3.95
C ARG A 129 -2.89 -34.84 -3.78
N ILE A 130 -3.73 -35.12 -4.76
CA ILE A 130 -5.14 -34.70 -4.80
C ILE A 130 -5.99 -35.85 -5.32
N ARG A 131 -7.12 -36.14 -4.66
CA ARG A 131 -8.01 -37.25 -5.05
C ARG A 131 -7.31 -38.62 -5.22
N ASN A 132 -6.27 -38.90 -4.43
CA ASN A 132 -5.39 -40.07 -4.53
C ASN A 132 -4.52 -40.16 -5.80
N GLU A 133 -4.36 -39.07 -6.55
CA GLU A 133 -3.42 -38.95 -7.66
C GLU A 133 -2.24 -38.05 -7.27
N ASP A 134 -1.03 -38.51 -7.58
CA ASP A 134 0.20 -37.73 -7.36
C ASP A 134 0.54 -36.92 -8.62
N LEU A 135 0.55 -35.60 -8.47
CA LEU A 135 0.93 -34.65 -9.51
C LEU A 135 2.31 -34.08 -9.21
N LYS A 136 3.18 -34.05 -10.22
CA LYS A 136 4.39 -33.21 -10.14
C LYS A 136 3.97 -31.77 -10.34
N VAL A 137 4.37 -30.92 -9.41
CA VAL A 137 4.00 -29.50 -9.43
C VAL A 137 5.24 -28.64 -9.22
N SER A 138 5.18 -27.41 -9.72
CA SER A 138 6.18 -26.39 -9.47
C SER A 138 5.53 -25.10 -8.97
N GLY A 139 6.30 -24.26 -8.29
CA GLY A 139 5.81 -22.97 -7.77
C GLY A 139 6.03 -22.80 -6.28
N LYS A 140 5.74 -21.60 -5.77
CA LYS A 140 5.86 -21.26 -4.35
C LYS A 140 4.50 -21.30 -3.68
N VAL A 141 4.44 -21.93 -2.51
CA VAL A 141 3.25 -21.98 -1.66
C VAL A 141 3.56 -21.30 -0.34
N ARG A 142 2.62 -20.48 0.15
CA ARG A 142 2.71 -19.82 1.45
C ARG A 142 1.61 -20.31 2.38
N LEU A 143 1.99 -20.85 3.53
CA LEU A 143 1.07 -21.35 4.55
C LEU A 143 1.16 -20.50 5.82
N PHE A 144 0.01 -20.18 6.39
CA PHE A 144 -0.11 -19.67 7.75
C PHE A 144 -0.36 -20.83 8.71
N VAL A 145 0.52 -21.01 9.68
CA VAL A 145 0.45 -22.06 10.71
C VAL A 145 0.05 -21.40 12.02
N GLN A 146 -1.12 -21.77 12.55
CA GLN A 146 -1.60 -21.21 13.81
C GLN A 146 -0.82 -21.80 14.99
N ASN A 147 -0.31 -20.94 15.87
CA ASN A 147 0.36 -21.33 17.12
C ASN A 147 -0.60 -21.11 18.29
N GLY A 148 -0.59 -22.02 19.27
CA GLY A 148 -1.40 -21.85 20.49
C GLY A 148 -0.89 -20.68 21.34
N LYS A 149 -1.79 -19.74 21.64
CA LYS A 149 -1.66 -18.51 22.48
C LYS A 149 -0.54 -17.51 22.15
N ASN A 150 -0.82 -16.23 22.39
CA ASN A 150 0.00 -15.08 22.03
C ASN A 150 1.36 -15.09 22.79
N PRO A 151 2.53 -15.03 22.11
CA PRO A 151 3.81 -15.10 22.80
C PRO A 151 4.14 -13.89 23.68
N PHE A 152 3.43 -12.76 23.55
CA PHE A 152 3.59 -11.60 24.46
C PHE A 152 3.01 -11.83 25.86
N GLU A 153 2.08 -12.78 26.01
CA GLU A 153 1.57 -13.21 27.32
C GLU A 153 2.60 -14.07 28.07
N ILE A 154 3.39 -14.86 27.33
CA ILE A 154 4.35 -15.82 27.92
C ILE A 154 5.48 -15.09 28.67
N SER A 155 5.90 -13.90 28.21
CA SER A 155 6.94 -13.13 28.91
C SER A 155 6.47 -12.46 30.21
N LYS A 156 5.16 -12.29 30.42
CA LYS A 156 4.62 -11.73 31.68
C LYS A 156 4.36 -12.80 32.75
N LEU A 157 4.22 -14.08 32.36
CA LEU A 157 4.05 -15.18 33.32
C LEU A 157 5.35 -15.66 34.00
N GLY A 158 6.50 -15.08 33.65
CA GLY A 158 7.81 -15.49 34.14
C GLY A 158 8.20 -15.00 35.55
N SER A 159 7.32 -14.35 36.31
CA SER A 159 7.71 -13.76 37.61
C SER A 159 6.91 -14.19 38.84
N GLU A 160 5.78 -14.90 38.76
CA GLU A 160 5.04 -15.27 39.97
C GLU A 160 4.21 -16.57 39.81
N THR A 161 4.84 -17.75 39.88
CA THR A 161 4.22 -18.96 40.47
C THR A 161 5.30 -19.94 40.93
N PRO A 162 5.23 -20.50 42.15
CA PRO A 162 6.15 -21.54 42.60
C PRO A 162 5.91 -22.85 41.86
N GLU A 163 7.01 -23.57 41.63
CA GLU A 163 7.11 -24.94 41.14
C GLU A 163 5.96 -25.84 41.63
N ALA A 164 5.07 -26.22 40.71
CA ALA A 164 4.30 -27.45 40.85
C ALA A 164 5.00 -28.52 40.02
N GLU A 165 5.84 -29.32 40.69
CA GLU A 165 6.35 -30.59 40.18
C GLU A 165 5.16 -31.49 39.80
N PHE A 166 4.85 -31.59 38.51
CA PHE A 166 4.14 -32.74 37.99
C PHE A 166 5.18 -33.81 37.65
N ASP A 167 5.32 -34.76 38.56
CA ASP A 167 6.12 -35.97 38.42
C ASP A 167 5.55 -36.85 37.29
N ILE A 168 6.21 -36.83 36.13
CA ILE A 168 5.98 -37.76 35.02
C ILE A 168 7.15 -38.76 35.02
N SER A 169 7.28 -39.55 36.09
CA SER A 169 8.23 -40.67 36.15
C SER A 169 7.54 -42.03 36.27
N ALA A 170 6.47 -42.27 35.50
CA ALA A 170 5.90 -43.62 35.36
C ALA A 170 5.05 -43.79 34.08
N ALA A 171 5.63 -43.58 32.91
CA ALA A 171 5.10 -44.14 31.66
C ALA A 171 6.24 -44.29 30.66
N GLU A 172 6.45 -45.51 30.16
CA GLU A 172 7.37 -45.78 29.06
C GLU A 172 7.04 -44.87 27.85
N PRO A 173 8.04 -44.32 27.14
CA PRO A 173 7.80 -43.41 26.04
C PRO A 173 7.29 -44.18 24.83
N THR A 174 5.97 -44.29 24.68
CA THR A 174 5.37 -44.60 23.37
C THR A 174 5.60 -43.40 22.45
N SER A 175 6.53 -43.60 21.52
CA SER A 175 6.92 -42.71 20.43
C SER A 175 5.80 -42.53 19.39
N LEU A 176 4.66 -41.97 19.78
CA LEU A 176 3.53 -41.73 18.88
C LEU A 176 3.10 -40.26 18.94
N LEU A 177 3.39 -39.56 17.84
CA LEU A 177 2.84 -38.27 17.41
C LEU A 177 3.29 -37.02 18.18
N VAL A 178 4.60 -36.77 18.23
CA VAL A 178 5.10 -35.39 18.32
C VAL A 178 5.43 -34.95 16.90
N GLY A 179 4.50 -34.25 16.24
CA GLY A 179 4.83 -33.53 15.01
C GLY A 179 5.89 -32.46 15.32
N PRO A 180 6.77 -32.10 14.36
CA PRO A 180 7.76 -31.06 14.57
C PRO A 180 7.06 -29.78 15.04
N LYS A 181 7.61 -29.13 16.07
CA LYS A 181 7.16 -27.76 16.36
C LYS A 181 7.53 -26.91 15.16
N PRO A 182 6.73 -25.93 14.74
CA PRO A 182 7.13 -24.97 13.70
C PRO A 182 8.51 -24.33 13.98
N SER A 183 8.91 -24.29 15.25
CA SER A 183 10.24 -23.87 15.70
C SER A 183 11.42 -24.68 15.15
N ASP A 184 11.17 -25.91 14.71
CA ASP A 184 12.21 -26.87 14.30
C ASP A 184 12.48 -26.79 12.78
N LEU A 185 11.61 -26.11 12.04
CA LEU A 185 11.68 -25.96 10.60
C LEU A 185 12.64 -24.84 10.20
N LYS A 186 13.64 -25.19 9.38
CA LYS A 186 14.70 -24.31 8.90
C LYS A 186 14.67 -24.12 7.39
N TYR A 187 15.39 -23.12 6.90
CA TYR A 187 15.67 -22.98 5.48
C TYR A 187 16.28 -24.28 4.92
N GLY A 188 15.67 -24.86 3.88
CA GLY A 188 16.06 -26.16 3.32
C GLY A 188 15.31 -27.37 3.85
N SER A 189 14.44 -27.21 4.86
CA SER A 189 13.62 -28.32 5.35
C SER A 189 12.67 -28.78 4.25
N ARG A 190 12.72 -30.07 3.91
CA ARG A 190 11.69 -30.74 3.11
C ARG A 190 10.54 -31.11 4.04
N ILE A 191 9.35 -30.63 3.68
CA ILE A 191 8.14 -30.80 4.46
C ILE A 191 7.02 -31.42 3.61
N ARG A 192 6.14 -32.16 4.28
CA ARG A 192 4.85 -32.60 3.76
C ARG A 192 3.75 -31.99 4.61
N VAL A 193 2.73 -31.40 3.98
CA VAL A 193 1.65 -30.70 4.68
C VAL A 193 0.30 -31.09 4.11
N SER A 194 -0.63 -31.46 4.99
CA SER A 194 -2.04 -31.63 4.66
C SER A 194 -2.79 -30.33 4.92
N THR A 195 -3.32 -29.69 3.86
CA THR A 195 -3.98 -28.38 3.95
C THR A 195 -4.99 -28.16 2.82
N LYS A 196 -5.75 -27.07 2.89
CA LYS A 196 -6.57 -26.56 1.79
C LYS A 196 -5.83 -25.38 1.17
N LEU A 197 -5.43 -25.53 -0.08
CA LEU A 197 -4.77 -24.48 -0.82
C LEU A 197 -5.80 -23.64 -1.58
N GLU A 198 -5.61 -22.34 -1.53
CA GLU A 198 -6.47 -21.33 -2.09
C GLU A 198 -5.70 -20.47 -3.10
N ARG A 199 -6.34 -20.26 -4.25
CA ARG A 199 -5.91 -19.32 -5.29
C ARG A 199 -7.14 -18.75 -5.98
N GLU A 200 -7.89 -17.93 -5.26
CA GLU A 200 -9.07 -17.22 -5.76
C GLU A 200 -9.14 -15.82 -5.17
N ASP A 201 -9.92 -14.95 -5.80
CA ASP A 201 -10.23 -13.64 -5.25
C ASP A 201 -11.25 -13.76 -4.10
N ASN A 202 -10.98 -13.03 -3.02
CA ASN A 202 -11.83 -13.05 -1.83
C ASN A 202 -13.07 -12.17 -1.99
N PHE A 203 -12.96 -11.08 -2.76
CA PHE A 203 -14.01 -10.09 -2.97
C PHE A 203 -14.07 -9.71 -4.45
N LEU A 204 -15.24 -9.87 -5.05
CA LEU A 204 -15.45 -9.72 -6.48
C LEU A 204 -16.14 -8.37 -6.79
N ASN A 205 -15.45 -7.26 -6.53
CA ASN A 205 -15.98 -5.92 -6.78
C ASN A 205 -15.08 -5.12 -7.74
N PRO A 206 -15.65 -4.27 -8.61
CA PRO A 206 -14.88 -3.31 -9.40
C PRO A 206 -13.97 -2.43 -8.53
N GLY A 207 -12.70 -2.30 -8.91
CA GLY A 207 -11.73 -1.45 -8.23
C GLY A 207 -11.06 -2.06 -6.99
N VAL A 208 -11.63 -3.11 -6.40
CA VAL A 208 -11.02 -3.81 -5.26
C VAL A 208 -9.80 -4.60 -5.74
N ILE A 209 -8.71 -4.53 -4.98
CA ILE A 209 -7.46 -5.21 -5.32
C ILE A 209 -7.68 -6.73 -5.27
N SER A 210 -7.49 -7.39 -6.41
CA SER A 210 -7.55 -8.84 -6.53
C SER A 210 -6.45 -9.51 -5.68
N ARG A 211 -6.84 -10.53 -4.90
CA ARG A 211 -5.91 -11.38 -4.16
C ARG A 211 -4.98 -12.11 -5.12
N LEU A 212 -5.48 -12.54 -6.28
CA LEU A 212 -4.66 -13.17 -7.32
C LEU A 212 -3.54 -12.24 -7.80
N GLN A 213 -3.85 -10.97 -8.04
CA GLN A 213 -2.84 -9.97 -8.42
C GLN A 213 -1.81 -9.76 -7.30
N MET A 214 -2.23 -9.77 -6.03
CA MET A 214 -1.32 -9.67 -4.89
C MET A 214 -0.41 -10.90 -4.77
N LEU A 215 -0.96 -12.11 -4.91
CA LEU A 215 -0.20 -13.36 -4.88
C LEU A 215 0.82 -13.40 -6.02
N ASP A 216 0.43 -13.01 -7.23
CA ASP A 216 1.32 -12.92 -8.39
C ASP A 216 2.48 -11.94 -8.16
N ARG A 217 2.21 -10.77 -7.55
CA ARG A 217 3.25 -9.79 -7.17
C ARG A 217 4.23 -10.35 -6.13
N LEU A 218 3.74 -11.15 -5.19
CA LEU A 218 4.56 -11.81 -4.16
C LEU A 218 5.25 -13.08 -4.68
N GLU A 219 5.01 -13.46 -5.94
CA GLU A 219 5.42 -14.73 -6.54
C GLU A 219 4.93 -15.96 -5.80
N ILE A 220 3.77 -15.87 -5.19
CA ILE A 220 3.12 -16.97 -4.48
C ILE A 220 2.08 -17.54 -5.45
N ASP A 221 2.21 -18.82 -5.77
CA ASP A 221 1.31 -19.49 -6.71
C ASP A 221 0.02 -19.92 -6.01
N ALA A 222 0.08 -20.32 -4.73
CA ALA A 222 -1.09 -20.62 -3.90
C ALA A 222 -0.79 -20.33 -2.42
N SER A 223 -1.84 -20.12 -1.63
CA SER A 223 -1.71 -19.91 -0.18
C SER A 223 -2.72 -20.74 0.61
N GLY A 224 -2.46 -21.00 1.88
CA GLY A 224 -3.37 -21.78 2.71
C GLY A 224 -3.15 -21.56 4.20
N SER A 225 -4.00 -22.16 5.02
CA SER A 225 -3.88 -22.13 6.47
C SER A 225 -3.79 -23.55 7.04
N VAL A 226 -3.02 -23.69 8.11
CA VAL A 226 -2.80 -24.94 8.82
C VAL A 226 -3.13 -24.70 10.28
N LYS A 227 -4.12 -25.44 10.80
CA LYS A 227 -4.64 -25.24 12.17
C LYS A 227 -3.61 -25.53 13.27
N SER A 228 -2.61 -26.34 13.00
CA SER A 228 -1.58 -26.72 13.96
C SER A 228 -0.32 -27.20 13.25
N GLY A 229 0.85 -26.90 13.81
CA GLY A 229 2.13 -27.45 13.34
C GLY A 229 2.20 -28.97 13.31
N LEU A 230 1.32 -29.67 14.06
CA LEU A 230 1.22 -31.14 14.03
C LEU A 230 0.80 -31.72 12.66
N LEU A 231 0.21 -30.90 11.78
CA LEU A 231 -0.16 -31.28 10.42
C LEU A 231 1.00 -31.14 9.42
N ILE A 232 2.18 -30.76 9.90
CA ILE A 232 3.40 -30.62 9.12
C ILE A 232 4.32 -31.78 9.48
N GLU A 233 4.67 -32.59 8.49
CA GLU A 233 5.67 -33.64 8.63
C GLU A 233 7.01 -33.13 8.08
N HIS A 234 8.07 -33.22 8.89
CA HIS A 234 9.44 -32.95 8.47
C HIS A 234 10.05 -34.23 7.88
N LEU A 235 10.44 -34.20 6.61
CA LEU A 235 10.93 -35.37 5.90
C LEU A 235 12.46 -35.47 5.92
N ALA A 236 13.15 -34.36 5.64
CA ALA A 236 14.62 -34.27 5.58
C ALA A 236 15.07 -32.81 5.51
N ASP A 237 16.36 -32.55 5.73
CA ASP A 237 16.99 -31.27 5.41
C ASP A 237 17.82 -31.40 4.13
N GLU A 238 17.55 -30.55 3.14
CA GLU A 238 18.36 -30.49 1.93
C GLU A 238 19.67 -29.72 2.14
N SER A 239 20.66 -30.00 1.30
CA SER A 239 21.90 -29.20 1.26
C SER A 239 21.57 -27.77 0.84
N VAL A 240 21.66 -26.85 1.79
CA VAL A 240 21.46 -25.42 1.56
C VAL A 240 22.78 -24.67 1.55
N PHE A 241 22.75 -23.47 0.97
CA PHE A 241 23.87 -22.55 1.05
C PHE A 241 24.04 -22.08 2.51
N VAL A 242 25.01 -22.67 3.22
CA VAL A 242 25.27 -22.46 4.66
C VAL A 242 25.33 -20.99 5.07
N PRO A 243 26.00 -20.08 4.33
CA PRO A 243 26.01 -18.66 4.68
C PRO A 243 24.61 -18.04 4.72
N LEU A 244 23.71 -18.43 3.81
CA LEU A 244 22.34 -17.92 3.79
C LEU A 244 21.50 -18.49 4.93
N ALA A 245 21.70 -19.76 5.30
CA ALA A 245 21.06 -20.34 6.48
C ALA A 245 21.47 -19.60 7.76
N TRP A 246 22.77 -19.28 7.92
CA TRP A 246 23.25 -18.46 9.04
C TRP A 246 22.61 -17.07 9.05
N VAL A 247 22.51 -16.41 7.89
CA VAL A 247 21.86 -15.10 7.78
C VAL A 247 20.40 -15.13 8.26
N TYR A 248 19.62 -16.16 7.88
CA TYR A 248 18.23 -16.30 8.36
C TYR A 248 18.14 -16.55 9.87
N ASP A 249 19.02 -17.38 10.43
CA ASP A 249 19.12 -17.60 11.88
C ASP A 249 19.47 -16.31 12.65
N GLN A 250 20.37 -15.48 12.12
CA GLN A 250 20.67 -14.18 12.73
C GLN A 250 19.49 -13.22 12.67
N ARG A 251 18.71 -13.23 11.58
CA ARG A 251 17.47 -12.43 11.49
C ARG A 251 16.48 -12.82 12.58
N GLU A 252 16.25 -14.12 12.78
CA GLU A 252 15.34 -14.64 13.81
C GLU A 252 15.79 -14.22 15.22
N LYS A 253 17.07 -14.35 15.53
CA LYS A 253 17.65 -13.90 16.81
C LYS A 253 17.48 -12.40 17.05
N LEU A 254 17.57 -11.58 16.00
CA LEU A 254 17.32 -10.13 16.10
C LEU A 254 15.85 -9.84 16.39
N ILE A 255 14.91 -10.52 15.72
CA ILE A 255 13.46 -10.41 16.02
C ILE A 255 13.22 -10.73 17.50
N ASP A 256 13.73 -11.86 17.98
CA ASP A 256 13.55 -12.28 19.38
C ASP A 256 14.24 -11.34 20.38
N SER A 257 15.37 -10.74 20.00
CA SER A 257 16.03 -9.73 20.83
C SER A 257 15.18 -8.47 20.95
N PHE A 258 14.58 -7.98 19.86
CA PHE A 258 13.73 -6.79 19.89
C PHE A 258 12.45 -7.06 20.68
N ARG A 259 11.78 -8.19 20.45
CA ARG A 259 10.56 -8.58 21.17
C ARG A 259 10.74 -8.71 22.68
N ARG A 260 11.91 -9.18 23.13
CA ARG A 260 12.20 -9.35 24.57
C ARG A 260 12.60 -8.06 25.28
N ASN A 261 13.18 -7.09 24.56
CA ASN A 261 13.83 -5.93 25.18
C ASN A 261 13.14 -4.59 24.88
N LEU A 262 12.24 -4.54 23.89
CA LEU A 262 11.47 -3.36 23.52
C LEU A 262 9.97 -3.60 23.80
N SER A 263 9.23 -2.51 23.96
CA SER A 263 7.78 -2.47 24.00
C SER A 263 7.19 -2.99 22.68
N GLN A 264 5.96 -3.49 22.71
CA GLN A 264 5.31 -4.08 21.53
C GLN A 264 5.34 -3.15 20.31
N ARG A 265 5.07 -1.86 20.56
CA ARG A 265 5.09 -0.82 19.54
C ARG A 265 6.49 -0.60 18.95
N ALA A 266 7.49 -0.33 19.78
CA ALA A 266 8.86 -0.08 19.32
C ALA A 266 9.46 -1.33 18.64
N ALA A 267 9.20 -2.52 19.18
CA ALA A 267 9.58 -3.78 18.55
C ALA A 267 8.94 -3.92 17.15
N GLY A 268 7.63 -3.66 17.03
CA GLY A 268 6.90 -3.71 15.76
C GLY A 268 7.48 -2.76 14.70
N VAL A 269 7.75 -1.51 15.07
CA VAL A 269 8.38 -0.51 14.19
C VAL A 269 9.79 -0.96 13.76
N MET A 270 10.61 -1.47 14.69
CA MET A 270 11.98 -1.92 14.38
C MET A 270 12.00 -3.16 13.50
N ILE A 271 11.16 -4.15 13.80
CA ILE A 271 11.05 -5.37 13.00
C ILE A 271 10.55 -5.03 11.58
N ALA A 272 9.57 -4.14 11.45
CA ALA A 272 9.08 -3.69 10.14
C ALA A 272 10.16 -2.94 9.34
N SER A 273 10.79 -1.93 9.94
CA SER A 273 11.72 -1.03 9.24
C SER A 273 13.09 -1.63 8.95
N LEU A 274 13.61 -2.52 9.82
CA LEU A 274 14.94 -3.13 9.66
C LEU A 274 14.92 -4.54 9.10
N LEU A 275 13.86 -5.32 9.35
CA LEU A 275 13.80 -6.74 9.01
C LEU A 275 12.69 -7.08 7.99
N GLY A 276 11.93 -6.07 7.55
CA GLY A 276 10.93 -6.16 6.49
C GLY A 276 9.61 -6.77 6.92
N ASP A 277 9.43 -7.00 8.23
CA ASP A 277 8.34 -7.82 8.75
C ASP A 277 7.31 -6.97 9.50
N LYS A 278 6.14 -6.83 8.88
CA LYS A 278 5.07 -5.96 9.36
C LYS A 278 4.10 -6.66 10.30
N TYR A 279 4.23 -7.97 10.51
CA TYR A 279 3.25 -8.75 11.27
C TYR A 279 3.22 -8.40 12.76
N PHE A 280 4.26 -7.70 13.25
CA PHE A 280 4.37 -7.19 14.62
C PHE A 280 3.93 -5.72 14.77
N LEU A 281 3.58 -5.04 13.67
CA LEU A 281 3.15 -3.65 13.69
C LEU A 281 1.67 -3.55 14.06
N ASP A 282 1.36 -2.78 15.10
CA ASP A 282 -0.01 -2.50 15.52
C ASP A 282 -0.71 -1.53 14.56
N LYS A 283 -2.02 -1.69 14.41
CA LYS A 283 -2.84 -0.92 13.47
C LYS A 283 -2.83 0.58 13.78
N GLU A 284 -2.92 0.98 15.05
CA GLU A 284 -2.92 2.39 15.45
C GLU A 284 -1.62 3.08 15.00
N THR A 285 -0.48 2.47 15.30
CA THR A 285 0.82 2.98 14.87
C THR A 285 0.91 3.03 13.36
N ALA A 286 0.52 1.96 12.65
CA ALA A 286 0.50 1.95 11.19
C ALA A 286 -0.34 3.10 10.60
N ASP A 287 -1.51 3.38 11.18
CA ASP A 287 -2.39 4.45 10.75
C ASP A 287 -1.80 5.85 11.02
N LEU A 288 -1.13 6.07 12.14
CA LEU A 288 -0.38 7.32 12.39
C LEU A 288 0.67 7.60 11.30
N PHE A 289 1.39 6.56 10.84
CA PHE A 289 2.34 6.69 9.74
C PHE A 289 1.65 6.88 8.38
N ARG A 290 0.47 6.28 8.14
CA ARG A 290 -0.31 6.49 6.90
C ARG A 290 -0.88 7.90 6.82
N ASP A 291 -1.47 8.38 7.91
CA ASP A 291 -2.01 9.74 8.04
C ASP A 291 -0.90 10.78 7.91
N GLY A 292 0.26 10.52 8.52
CA GLY A 292 1.44 11.35 8.37
C GLY A 292 2.12 11.30 6.99
N GLY A 293 1.72 10.36 6.12
CA GLY A 293 2.37 10.12 4.83
C GLY A 293 3.80 9.55 4.92
N THR A 294 4.16 9.02 6.09
CA THR A 294 5.49 8.49 6.43
C THR A 294 5.55 6.96 6.45
N PHE A 295 4.45 6.24 6.13
CA PHE A 295 4.40 4.77 6.11
C PHE A 295 5.49 4.10 5.26
N HIS A 296 5.95 4.77 4.19
CA HIS A 296 7.06 4.29 3.37
C HIS A 296 8.40 4.21 4.11
N ILE A 297 8.54 4.85 5.28
CA ILE A 297 9.72 4.76 6.15
C ILE A 297 9.73 3.45 6.96
N LEU A 298 8.55 2.89 7.27
CA LEU A 298 8.42 1.59 7.93
C LEU A 298 8.74 0.41 6.98
N VAL A 299 8.77 0.65 5.67
CA VAL A 299 9.24 -0.32 4.69
C VAL A 299 10.70 -0.07 4.42
N ILE A 300 11.51 -1.13 4.31
CA ILE A 300 12.95 -1.01 4.03
C ILE A 300 13.14 -0.22 2.73
N SER A 301 13.60 1.02 2.90
CA SER A 301 13.73 1.98 1.81
C SER A 301 15.17 2.10 1.32
N GLY A 302 15.35 2.73 0.16
CA GLY A 302 16.69 2.99 -0.37
C GLY A 302 17.55 3.88 0.51
N LEU A 303 16.94 4.67 1.41
CA LEU A 303 17.65 5.43 2.43
C LEU A 303 18.34 4.49 3.42
N HIS A 304 17.64 3.48 3.95
CA HIS A 304 18.21 2.51 4.89
C HIS A 304 19.40 1.76 4.28
N ILE A 305 19.25 1.28 3.04
CA ILE A 305 20.32 0.56 2.33
C ILE A 305 21.53 1.47 2.05
N THR A 306 21.29 2.70 1.59
CA THR A 306 22.38 3.66 1.34
C THR A 306 23.09 4.02 2.63
N PHE A 307 22.33 4.12 3.72
CA PHE A 307 22.84 4.46 5.04
C PHE A 307 23.70 3.35 5.64
N ILE A 308 23.19 2.11 5.66
CA ILE A 308 23.92 0.91 6.09
C ILE A 308 25.19 0.73 5.26
N GLY A 309 25.06 0.74 3.92
CA GLY A 309 26.20 0.59 3.01
C GLY A 309 27.23 1.72 3.16
N GLY A 310 26.78 2.96 3.33
CA GLY A 310 27.63 4.13 3.52
C GLY A 310 28.42 4.08 4.82
N MET A 311 27.77 3.69 5.93
CA MET A 311 28.43 3.52 7.22
C MET A 311 29.46 2.38 7.19
N LEU A 312 29.09 1.22 6.64
CA LEU A 312 30.01 0.10 6.47
C LEU A 312 31.24 0.52 5.66
N LEU A 313 31.04 1.26 4.57
CA LEU A 313 32.14 1.78 3.77
C LEU A 313 33.02 2.76 4.56
N LEU A 314 32.45 3.62 5.41
CA LEU A 314 33.22 4.53 6.28
C LEU A 314 34.07 3.76 7.29
N ILE A 315 33.53 2.72 7.93
CA ILE A 315 34.25 1.87 8.88
C ILE A 315 35.38 1.12 8.16
N ILE A 316 35.08 0.45 7.04
CA ILE A 316 36.07 -0.32 6.27
C ILE A 316 37.18 0.61 5.74
N ARG A 317 36.86 1.85 5.36
CA ARG A 317 37.86 2.86 4.96
C ARG A 317 38.83 3.25 6.06
N ARG A 318 38.50 3.04 7.35
CA ARG A 318 39.45 3.23 8.47
C ARG A 318 40.47 2.12 8.56
N VAL A 319 40.14 0.92 8.07
CA VAL A 319 40.97 -0.29 8.19
C VAL A 319 41.73 -0.60 6.90
N SER A 320 41.09 -0.41 5.73
CA SER A 320 41.66 -0.74 4.42
C SER A 320 41.60 0.44 3.47
N ARG A 321 42.69 0.68 2.74
CA ARG A 321 42.76 1.65 1.61
C ARG A 321 42.53 1.00 0.24
N ASN A 322 42.46 -0.33 0.17
CA ASN A 322 42.29 -1.07 -1.08
C ASN A 322 40.84 -0.96 -1.56
N ARG A 323 40.62 -0.33 -2.73
CA ARG A 323 39.27 -0.04 -3.26
C ARG A 323 38.48 -1.29 -3.66
N PRO A 324 39.06 -2.26 -4.41
CA PRO A 324 38.42 -3.56 -4.59
C PRO A 324 38.01 -4.22 -3.28
N ALA A 325 38.86 -4.21 -2.25
CA ALA A 325 38.52 -4.80 -0.95
C ALA A 325 37.37 -4.06 -0.26
N GLN A 326 37.39 -2.72 -0.28
CA GLN A 326 36.27 -1.89 0.21
C GLN A 326 34.96 -2.25 -0.52
N PHE A 327 35.00 -2.37 -1.85
CA PHE A 327 33.84 -2.72 -2.65
C PHE A 327 33.29 -4.11 -2.30
N VAL A 328 34.16 -5.14 -2.28
CA VAL A 328 33.74 -6.52 -2.01
C VAL A 328 33.21 -6.67 -0.60
N LEU A 329 33.89 -6.12 0.41
CA LEU A 329 33.45 -6.23 1.81
C LEU A 329 32.14 -5.49 2.05
N THR A 330 32.02 -4.24 1.59
CA THR A 330 30.79 -3.46 1.77
C THR A 330 29.61 -4.11 1.04
N ASN A 331 29.77 -4.47 -0.24
CA ASN A 331 28.67 -5.06 -1.01
C ASN A 331 28.36 -6.49 -0.53
N GLY A 332 29.35 -7.26 -0.08
CA GLY A 332 29.12 -8.59 0.50
C GLY A 332 28.20 -8.54 1.71
N VAL A 333 28.45 -7.62 2.66
CA VAL A 333 27.57 -7.43 3.83
C VAL A 333 26.21 -6.87 3.42
N LEU A 334 26.18 -5.92 2.48
CA LEU A 334 24.93 -5.30 2.00
C LEU A 334 24.00 -6.31 1.32
N TRP A 335 24.55 -7.19 0.48
CA TRP A 335 23.77 -8.25 -0.18
C TRP A 335 23.38 -9.36 0.80
N ALA A 336 24.22 -9.70 1.78
CA ALA A 336 23.83 -10.59 2.87
C ALA A 336 22.62 -10.02 3.64
N TYR A 337 22.66 -8.73 4.01
CA TYR A 337 21.52 -8.05 4.62
C TYR A 337 20.29 -8.02 3.72
N THR A 338 20.46 -7.73 2.43
CA THR A 338 19.37 -7.72 1.44
C THR A 338 18.68 -9.08 1.36
N LEU A 339 19.44 -10.18 1.36
CA LEU A 339 18.91 -11.54 1.39
C LEU A 339 18.25 -11.88 2.73
N ALA A 340 18.80 -11.40 3.85
CA ALA A 340 18.25 -11.58 5.20
C ALA A 340 16.82 -11.06 5.30
N VAL A 341 16.61 -9.84 4.83
CA VAL A 341 15.30 -9.15 4.83
C VAL A 341 14.28 -9.83 3.91
N GLY A 342 14.72 -10.77 3.06
CA GLY A 342 13.85 -11.46 2.12
C GLY A 342 13.97 -10.95 0.68
N ALA A 343 15.00 -10.16 0.36
CA ALA A 343 15.26 -9.67 -0.99
C ALA A 343 14.03 -9.05 -1.67
N ASP A 344 13.23 -8.31 -0.90
CA ASP A 344 12.09 -7.58 -1.44
C ASP A 344 12.56 -6.59 -2.52
N VAL A 345 11.70 -6.39 -3.52
CA VAL A 345 12.04 -5.59 -4.71
C VAL A 345 12.59 -4.20 -4.36
N PRO A 346 12.01 -3.39 -3.44
CA PRO A 346 12.59 -2.11 -3.04
C PRO A 346 14.03 -2.20 -2.51
N VAL A 347 14.34 -3.25 -1.75
CA VAL A 347 15.65 -3.47 -1.12
C VAL A 347 16.69 -3.85 -2.17
N VAL A 348 16.33 -4.78 -3.05
CA VAL A 348 17.19 -5.20 -4.17
C VAL A 348 17.55 -4.01 -5.07
N ARG A 349 16.58 -3.15 -5.38
CA ARG A 349 16.81 -1.95 -6.20
C ARG A 349 17.82 -1.00 -5.57
N ALA A 350 17.67 -0.75 -4.27
CA ALA A 350 18.61 0.09 -3.54
C ALA A 350 20.01 -0.54 -3.45
N ALA A 351 20.10 -1.86 -3.24
CA ALA A 351 21.36 -2.59 -3.21
C ALA A 351 22.06 -2.57 -4.57
N VAL A 352 21.32 -2.73 -5.66
CA VAL A 352 21.83 -2.59 -7.04
C VAL A 352 22.33 -1.17 -7.29
N MET A 353 21.56 -0.14 -6.94
CA MET A 353 22.00 1.26 -7.09
C MET A 353 23.28 1.54 -6.30
N PHE A 354 23.37 1.09 -5.05
CA PHE A 354 24.58 1.21 -4.23
C PHE A 354 25.76 0.46 -4.83
N THR A 355 25.53 -0.75 -5.36
CA THR A 355 26.54 -1.56 -6.04
C THR A 355 27.10 -0.82 -7.25
N VAL A 356 26.23 -0.27 -8.11
CA VAL A 356 26.65 0.49 -9.31
C VAL A 356 27.46 1.73 -8.93
N ILE A 357 27.02 2.49 -7.92
CA ILE A 357 27.73 3.70 -7.45
C ILE A 357 29.08 3.34 -6.81
N SER A 358 29.12 2.32 -5.96
CA SER A 358 30.37 1.89 -5.32
C SER A 358 31.34 1.26 -6.33
N PHE A 359 30.85 0.54 -7.34
CA PHE A 359 31.67 -0.02 -8.41
C PHE A 359 32.36 1.07 -9.25
N SER A 360 31.70 2.22 -9.47
CA SER A 360 32.32 3.34 -10.19
C SER A 360 33.61 3.83 -9.53
N HIS A 361 33.69 3.73 -8.20
CA HIS A 361 34.89 4.11 -7.43
C HIS A 361 36.06 3.13 -7.64
N VAL A 362 35.76 1.86 -7.93
CA VAL A 362 36.76 0.82 -8.24
C VAL A 362 37.39 1.08 -9.60
N ILE A 363 36.57 1.44 -10.61
CA ILE A 363 37.03 1.69 -11.99
C ILE A 363 37.48 3.13 -12.25
N TYR A 364 37.63 3.95 -11.20
CA TYR A 364 38.08 5.35 -11.30
C TYR A 364 37.20 6.23 -12.20
N ARG A 365 35.89 5.97 -12.25
CA ARG A 365 34.93 6.78 -13.03
C ARG A 365 33.97 7.54 -12.12
N GLN A 366 33.65 8.77 -12.53
CA GLN A 366 32.57 9.54 -11.92
C GLN A 366 31.22 8.93 -12.35
N SER A 367 30.41 8.50 -11.39
CA SER A 367 29.06 8.02 -11.66
C SER A 367 28.10 9.19 -11.85
N SER A 368 27.40 9.25 -12.99
CA SER A 368 26.18 10.07 -13.12
C SER A 368 25.04 9.34 -12.42
N LEU A 369 24.39 9.97 -11.43
CA LEU A 369 23.25 9.38 -10.71
C LEU A 369 22.13 8.96 -11.68
N LEU A 370 21.91 9.72 -12.75
CA LEU A 370 20.91 9.41 -13.78
C LEU A 370 21.26 8.15 -14.59
N ASN A 371 22.54 7.95 -14.91
CA ASN A 371 22.96 6.71 -15.57
C ASN A 371 22.91 5.52 -14.60
N SER A 372 23.26 5.70 -13.33
CA SER A 372 23.09 4.65 -12.32
C SER A 372 21.61 4.23 -12.18
N LEU A 373 20.70 5.21 -12.20
CA LEU A 373 19.26 4.97 -12.25
C LEU A 373 18.86 4.20 -13.51
N GLY A 374 19.35 4.61 -14.69
CA GLY A 374 19.12 3.92 -15.96
C GLY A 374 19.62 2.47 -15.98
N VAL A 375 20.82 2.20 -15.44
CA VAL A 375 21.36 0.84 -15.30
C VAL A 375 20.44 0.00 -14.41
N CYS A 376 20.05 0.53 -13.25
CA CYS A 376 19.15 -0.16 -12.34
C CYS A 376 17.80 -0.46 -13.01
N ALA A 377 17.17 0.51 -13.66
CA ALA A 377 15.93 0.33 -14.42
C ALA A 377 16.07 -0.77 -15.48
N LEU A 378 17.10 -0.72 -16.32
CA LEU A 378 17.33 -1.73 -17.35
C LEU A 378 17.54 -3.12 -16.77
N MET A 379 18.37 -3.26 -15.73
CA MET A 379 18.61 -4.57 -15.10
C MET A 379 17.32 -5.19 -14.56
N LEU A 380 16.48 -4.40 -13.90
CA LEU A 380 15.21 -4.86 -13.34
C LEU A 380 14.21 -5.17 -14.44
N LEU A 381 14.05 -4.30 -15.44
CA LEU A 381 13.07 -4.49 -16.51
C LEU A 381 13.47 -5.62 -17.47
N VAL A 382 14.76 -5.91 -17.61
CA VAL A 382 15.23 -7.10 -18.35
C VAL A 382 14.98 -8.38 -17.54
N TRP A 383 15.12 -8.33 -16.21
CA TRP A 383 14.77 -9.46 -15.35
C TRP A 383 13.25 -9.70 -15.35
N ARG A 384 12.46 -8.66 -15.04
CA ARG A 384 10.98 -8.69 -14.97
C ARG A 384 10.38 -7.43 -15.58
N PRO A 385 9.98 -7.49 -16.85
CA PRO A 385 9.28 -6.39 -17.53
C PRO A 385 8.01 -5.89 -16.82
N THR A 386 7.27 -6.79 -16.17
CA THR A 386 6.04 -6.46 -15.41
C THR A 386 6.27 -5.48 -14.25
N GLU A 387 7.50 -5.37 -13.72
CA GLU A 387 7.88 -4.41 -12.67
C GLU A 387 7.59 -2.95 -13.06
N LEU A 388 7.54 -2.63 -14.36
CA LEU A 388 7.20 -1.29 -14.82
C LEU A 388 5.81 -0.81 -14.32
N PHE A 389 4.90 -1.75 -14.10
CA PHE A 389 3.54 -1.50 -13.64
C PHE A 389 3.40 -1.61 -12.12
N ASP A 390 4.45 -2.01 -11.41
CA ASP A 390 4.43 -2.08 -9.95
C ASP A 390 4.53 -0.68 -9.34
N PRO A 391 3.66 -0.34 -8.36
CA PRO A 391 3.74 0.95 -7.67
C PRO A 391 5.12 1.18 -7.05
N SER A 392 5.73 0.18 -6.45
CA SER A 392 7.03 0.31 -5.79
C SER A 392 8.12 0.73 -6.78
N PHE A 393 8.11 0.16 -7.99
CA PHE A 393 8.97 0.59 -9.10
C PHE A 393 8.79 2.08 -9.38
N GLN A 394 7.58 2.46 -9.78
CA GLN A 394 7.26 3.83 -10.20
C GLN A 394 7.60 4.87 -9.13
N LEU A 395 7.18 4.63 -7.88
CA LEU A 395 7.39 5.53 -6.75
C LEU A 395 8.89 5.80 -6.50
N THR A 396 9.74 4.78 -6.57
CA THR A 396 11.19 4.96 -6.35
C THR A 396 11.86 5.71 -7.51
N PHE A 397 11.58 5.32 -8.76
CA PHE A 397 12.22 5.92 -9.93
C PHE A 397 11.80 7.38 -10.11
N VAL A 398 10.52 7.71 -9.88
CA VAL A 398 10.01 9.09 -9.91
C VAL A 398 10.61 9.93 -8.77
N SER A 399 10.69 9.39 -7.56
CA SER A 399 11.30 10.10 -6.42
C SER A 399 12.78 10.44 -6.67
N VAL A 400 13.57 9.46 -7.12
CA VAL A 400 15.00 9.70 -7.41
C VAL A 400 15.17 10.65 -8.60
N ALA A 401 14.35 10.52 -9.64
CA ALA A 401 14.38 11.44 -10.78
C ALA A 401 14.03 12.88 -10.34
N ALA A 402 13.02 13.08 -9.50
CA ALA A 402 12.64 14.38 -8.96
C ALA A 402 13.78 15.02 -8.14
N ILE A 403 14.47 14.22 -7.32
CA ILE A 403 15.62 14.70 -6.54
C ILE A 403 16.75 15.16 -7.47
N VAL A 404 17.13 14.34 -8.45
CA VAL A 404 18.30 14.59 -9.31
C VAL A 404 18.02 15.67 -10.36
N ALA A 405 16.80 15.72 -10.92
CA ALA A 405 16.43 16.66 -11.97
C ALA A 405 15.97 18.03 -11.43
N CYS A 406 15.41 18.08 -10.21
CA CYS A 406 14.84 19.31 -9.65
C CYS A 406 15.49 19.72 -8.32
N ALA A 407 15.42 18.87 -7.29
CA ALA A 407 15.83 19.28 -5.94
C ALA A 407 17.32 19.64 -5.85
N TYR A 408 18.19 18.77 -6.34
CA TYR A 408 19.63 18.98 -6.31
C TYR A 408 20.06 20.21 -7.14
N PRO A 409 19.65 20.37 -8.42
CA PRO A 409 19.96 21.58 -9.19
C PRO A 409 19.45 22.86 -8.56
N LEU A 410 18.26 22.84 -7.95
CA LEU A 410 17.69 24.01 -7.28
C LEU A 410 18.50 24.39 -6.05
N ILE A 411 18.76 23.43 -5.15
CA ILE A 411 19.57 23.66 -3.94
C ILE A 411 20.96 24.19 -4.31
N GLU A 412 21.61 23.61 -5.31
CA GLU A 412 22.92 24.05 -5.78
C GLU A 412 22.87 25.48 -6.34
N MET A 413 21.79 25.86 -7.04
CA MET A 413 21.61 27.23 -7.50
C MET A 413 21.39 28.21 -6.34
N LEU A 414 20.55 27.86 -5.36
CA LEU A 414 20.33 28.68 -4.16
C LEU A 414 21.62 28.87 -3.36
N ARG A 415 22.43 27.81 -3.24
CA ARG A 415 23.77 27.86 -2.64
C ARG A 415 24.69 28.84 -3.37
N LYS A 416 24.75 28.77 -4.71
CA LYS A 416 25.55 29.70 -5.52
C LYS A 416 25.11 31.16 -5.36
N ILE A 417 23.79 31.41 -5.32
CA ILE A 417 23.23 32.75 -5.10
C ILE A 417 23.64 33.27 -3.72
N GLY A 418 23.47 32.45 -2.66
CA GLY A 418 23.76 32.86 -1.29
C GLY A 418 25.24 33.05 -0.99
N ARG A 419 26.10 32.23 -1.59
CA ARG A 419 27.57 32.30 -1.49
C ARG A 419 28.20 33.26 -2.48
N TRP A 420 27.41 33.99 -3.25
CA TRP A 420 27.96 34.81 -4.32
C TRP A 420 29.03 35.78 -3.80
N THR A 421 30.21 35.70 -4.40
CA THR A 421 31.34 36.62 -4.28
C THR A 421 31.79 37.03 -5.69
N PRO A 422 32.33 38.24 -5.88
CA PRO A 422 32.86 38.63 -7.18
C PRO A 422 34.09 37.78 -7.50
N THR A 423 33.99 36.94 -8.53
CA THR A 423 35.08 36.07 -9.00
C THR A 423 35.19 36.13 -10.52
N ALA A 424 36.29 35.65 -11.10
CA ALA A 424 36.43 35.55 -12.55
C ALA A 424 35.32 34.69 -13.20
N ALA A 425 34.81 33.68 -12.47
CA ALA A 425 33.73 32.81 -12.94
C ALA A 425 32.33 33.41 -12.74
N MET A 426 32.13 34.22 -11.70
CA MET A 426 30.85 34.85 -11.36
C MET A 426 31.06 36.36 -11.10
N PRO A 427 31.37 37.15 -12.15
CA PRO A 427 31.76 38.55 -11.99
C PRO A 427 30.59 39.46 -11.58
N PHE A 428 29.35 39.05 -11.85
CA PHE A 428 28.16 39.86 -11.60
C PHE A 428 27.32 39.30 -10.45
N PRO A 429 26.67 40.16 -9.65
CA PRO A 429 25.71 39.73 -8.66
C PRO A 429 24.53 38.98 -9.30
N PRO A 430 23.88 38.06 -8.56
CA PRO A 430 22.76 37.30 -9.08
C PRO A 430 21.57 38.22 -9.42
N ASP A 431 21.07 38.11 -10.64
CA ASP A 431 19.87 38.80 -11.12
C ASP A 431 18.61 38.06 -10.65
N VAL A 432 18.30 38.20 -9.37
CA VAL A 432 17.16 37.56 -8.70
C VAL A 432 16.41 38.54 -7.81
N PRO A 433 15.13 38.30 -7.47
CA PRO A 433 14.39 39.15 -6.55
C PRO A 433 15.14 39.32 -5.22
N LYS A 434 15.22 40.56 -4.70
CA LYS A 434 15.95 40.88 -3.45
C LYS A 434 15.56 39.98 -2.27
N ARG A 435 14.30 39.56 -2.18
CA ARG A 435 13.83 38.64 -1.14
C ARG A 435 14.51 37.26 -1.24
N LEU A 436 14.64 36.72 -2.45
CA LEU A 436 15.31 35.44 -2.71
C LEU A 436 16.81 35.54 -2.43
N ALA A 437 17.46 36.62 -2.88
CA ALA A 437 18.87 36.86 -2.58
C ALA A 437 19.13 36.89 -1.07
N ARG A 438 18.33 37.66 -0.30
CA ARG A 438 18.45 37.74 1.16
C ARG A 438 18.25 36.39 1.84
N LEU A 439 17.26 35.60 1.41
CA LEU A 439 17.04 34.25 1.93
C LEU A 439 18.27 33.36 1.70
N CYS A 440 18.78 33.33 0.47
CA CYS A 440 19.95 32.52 0.13
C CYS A 440 21.20 32.98 0.91
N GLU A 441 21.41 34.28 1.05
CA GLU A 441 22.50 34.83 1.84
C GLU A 441 22.37 34.43 3.31
N THR A 442 21.19 34.53 3.92
CA THR A 442 20.96 34.07 5.30
C THR A 442 21.28 32.58 5.47
N LEU A 443 20.94 31.74 4.49
CA LEU A 443 21.15 30.28 4.56
C LEU A 443 22.60 29.85 4.28
N TYR A 444 23.29 30.52 3.36
CA TYR A 444 24.53 29.99 2.77
C TYR A 444 25.76 30.90 2.89
N TRP A 445 25.59 32.18 3.26
CA TRP A 445 26.72 33.09 3.42
C TRP A 445 27.60 32.70 4.62
N ASN A 446 28.91 32.75 4.41
CA ASN A 446 29.91 32.53 5.45
C ASN A 446 30.94 33.68 5.42
N SER A 447 30.93 34.53 6.44
CA SER A 447 31.83 35.68 6.54
C SER A 447 33.29 35.28 6.76
N ASP A 448 33.54 34.15 7.43
CA ASP A 448 34.89 33.68 7.71
C ASP A 448 35.56 33.11 6.46
N GLU A 449 34.82 32.34 5.65
CA GLU A 449 35.28 31.87 4.33
C GLU A 449 35.64 33.06 3.43
N TRP A 450 34.77 34.07 3.34
CA TRP A 450 35.07 35.28 2.58
C TRP A 450 36.31 36.02 3.09
N ARG A 451 36.49 36.15 4.42
CA ARG A 451 37.66 36.82 4.99
C ARG A 451 38.97 36.10 4.64
N ILE A 452 38.94 34.77 4.51
CA ILE A 452 40.09 33.96 4.08
C ILE A 452 40.32 34.12 2.57
N GLU A 453 39.26 33.99 1.78
CA GLU A 453 39.30 34.10 0.32
C GLU A 453 39.75 35.50 -0.13
N ALA A 454 39.26 36.55 0.52
CA ALA A 454 39.60 37.94 0.24
C ALA A 454 41.09 38.27 0.41
N LYS A 455 41.82 37.54 1.26
CA LYS A 455 43.28 37.71 1.41
C LYS A 455 44.06 37.26 0.17
N SER A 456 43.47 36.41 -0.67
CA SER A 456 44.10 35.92 -1.89
C SER A 456 43.88 36.85 -3.09
N TYR A 457 42.98 37.85 -2.98
CA TYR A 457 42.66 38.78 -4.05
C TYR A 457 43.54 40.03 -4.03
N VAL A 458 43.86 40.52 -5.23
CA VAL A 458 44.65 41.76 -5.45
C VAL A 458 43.80 43.03 -5.24
N TRP A 459 42.49 42.86 -5.05
CA TRP A 459 41.51 43.94 -4.87
C TRP A 459 40.75 43.75 -3.55
N THR A 460 40.19 44.85 -3.05
CA THR A 460 39.31 44.84 -1.88
C THR A 460 37.90 45.26 -2.29
N ALA A 461 36.88 44.57 -1.75
CA ALA A 461 35.50 44.97 -1.91
C ALA A 461 34.75 44.84 -0.59
N ARG A 462 33.80 45.75 -0.36
CA ARG A 462 32.81 45.62 0.72
C ARG A 462 31.53 45.03 0.15
N LEU A 463 31.22 43.81 0.55
CA LEU A 463 29.97 43.15 0.17
C LEU A 463 28.91 43.47 1.22
N SER A 464 27.84 44.14 0.80
CA SER A 464 26.63 44.28 1.62
C SER A 464 25.76 43.05 1.43
N LYS A 465 25.54 42.30 2.52
CA LYS A 465 24.76 41.06 2.55
C LYS A 465 23.50 41.24 3.39
N SER A 466 22.64 40.23 3.39
CA SER A 466 21.39 40.17 4.15
C SER A 466 21.53 40.78 5.56
N PRO A 467 20.65 41.71 5.96
CA PRO A 467 20.73 42.35 7.27
C PRO A 467 20.47 41.37 8.42
N TYR A 468 19.88 40.20 8.14
CA TYR A 468 19.59 39.15 9.11
C TYR A 468 20.83 38.34 9.53
N LEU A 469 21.98 38.54 8.86
CA LEU A 469 23.28 37.93 9.20
C LEU A 469 23.95 38.57 10.43
N SER A 470 23.30 39.55 11.08
CA SER A 470 23.84 40.43 12.11
C SER A 470 24.05 39.77 13.50
N GLY A 471 24.82 38.68 13.59
CA GLY A 471 25.33 38.14 14.85
C GLY A 471 24.44 37.14 15.61
N LYS A 472 23.14 37.02 15.29
CA LYS A 472 22.18 36.17 16.05
C LYS A 472 22.04 34.73 15.53
N ILE A 473 22.39 34.45 14.26
CA ILE A 473 22.21 33.14 13.61
C ILE A 473 23.55 32.74 12.96
N ILE A 474 24.64 32.75 13.72
CA ILE A 474 25.97 32.38 13.21
C ILE A 474 26.37 31.01 13.78
N GLY A 475 27.02 30.18 12.98
CA GLY A 475 27.59 28.90 13.43
C GLY A 475 26.60 27.72 13.39
N GLY A 476 26.30 27.13 14.55
CA GLY A 476 25.48 25.90 14.64
C GLY A 476 24.03 26.08 14.18
N GLY A 477 23.39 27.20 14.57
CA GLY A 477 21.99 27.47 14.22
C GLY A 477 21.75 27.64 12.71
N GLN A 478 22.65 28.33 12.00
CA GLN A 478 22.57 28.48 10.55
C GLN A 478 22.67 27.12 9.84
N ARG A 479 23.55 26.23 10.32
CA ARG A 479 23.66 24.86 9.79
C ARG A 479 22.37 24.08 9.98
N ALA A 480 21.77 24.12 11.17
CA ALA A 480 20.50 23.45 11.44
C ALA A 480 19.37 23.97 10.53
N ILE A 481 19.21 25.30 10.43
CA ILE A 481 18.19 25.92 9.56
C ILE A 481 18.41 25.53 8.09
N ARG A 482 19.66 25.51 7.62
CA ARG A 482 19.99 25.06 6.26
C ARG A 482 19.60 23.61 6.02
N TYR A 483 19.91 22.69 6.94
CA TYR A 483 19.52 21.29 6.82
C TYR A 483 18.00 21.11 6.81
N LEU A 484 17.29 21.80 7.71
CA LEU A 484 15.82 21.80 7.74
C LEU A 484 15.23 22.31 6.41
N PHE A 485 15.73 23.45 5.92
CA PHE A 485 15.26 24.04 4.66
C PHE A 485 15.51 23.12 3.46
N GLU A 486 16.73 22.59 3.32
CA GLU A 486 17.06 21.67 2.22
C GLU A 486 16.25 20.37 2.30
N GLY A 487 16.06 19.82 3.50
CA GLY A 487 15.24 18.63 3.73
C GLY A 487 13.78 18.84 3.36
N ILE A 488 13.16 19.93 3.85
CA ILE A 488 11.79 20.32 3.50
C ILE A 488 11.65 20.55 1.99
N LEU A 489 12.63 21.19 1.36
CA LEU A 489 12.61 21.44 -0.08
C LEU A 489 12.68 20.13 -0.89
N VAL A 490 13.51 19.17 -0.48
CA VAL A 490 13.57 17.84 -1.09
C VAL A 490 12.24 17.12 -0.91
N SER A 491 11.69 17.06 0.31
CA SER A 491 10.40 16.42 0.60
C SER A 491 9.27 17.03 -0.22
N LEU A 492 9.20 18.36 -0.31
CA LEU A 492 8.20 19.06 -1.10
C LEU A 492 8.30 18.73 -2.59
N ILE A 493 9.51 18.72 -3.15
CA ILE A 493 9.71 18.39 -4.57
C ILE A 493 9.33 16.94 -4.85
N VAL A 494 9.70 16.00 -3.98
CA VAL A 494 9.27 14.61 -4.13
C VAL A 494 7.74 14.53 -4.06
N GLN A 495 7.10 15.18 -3.08
CA GLN A 495 5.64 15.17 -2.95
C GLN A 495 4.93 15.73 -4.19
N ILE A 496 5.46 16.79 -4.80
CA ILE A 496 4.93 17.34 -6.06
C ILE A 496 4.96 16.29 -7.18
N TRP A 497 6.09 15.62 -7.39
CA TRP A 497 6.19 14.61 -8.46
C TRP A 497 5.37 13.36 -8.17
N MET A 498 5.11 13.08 -6.90
CA MET A 498 4.41 11.88 -6.45
C MET A 498 2.89 12.05 -6.39
N LEU A 499 2.37 13.28 -6.43
CA LEU A 499 0.95 13.59 -6.21
C LEU A 499 -0.02 12.70 -7.02
N PRO A 500 0.12 12.53 -8.36
CA PRO A 500 -0.77 11.63 -9.11
C PRO A 500 -0.66 10.18 -8.66
N LEU A 501 0.55 9.70 -8.39
CA LEU A 501 0.82 8.32 -7.99
C LEU A 501 0.23 8.03 -6.60
N THR A 502 0.31 8.98 -5.67
CA THR A 502 -0.26 8.80 -4.33
C THR A 502 -1.78 8.79 -4.34
N VAL A 503 -2.41 9.56 -5.22
CA VAL A 503 -3.88 9.51 -5.40
C VAL A 503 -4.30 8.18 -6.02
N VAL A 504 -3.64 7.75 -7.10
CA VAL A 504 -4.02 6.52 -7.83
C VAL A 504 -3.82 5.24 -7.01
N TYR A 505 -2.73 5.16 -6.21
CA TYR A 505 -2.41 3.92 -5.50
C TYR A 505 -2.83 3.88 -4.04
N PHE A 506 -2.95 5.05 -3.39
CA PHE A 506 -3.21 5.11 -1.95
C PHE A 506 -4.47 5.90 -1.60
N HIS A 507 -5.16 6.49 -2.59
CA HIS A 507 -6.33 7.34 -2.38
C HIS A 507 -6.11 8.41 -1.30
N ARG A 508 -4.86 8.87 -1.15
CA ARG A 508 -4.43 9.67 -0.01
C ARG A 508 -3.33 10.66 -0.36
N VAL A 509 -3.44 11.88 0.16
CA VAL A 509 -2.43 12.93 0.07
C VAL A 509 -2.23 13.55 1.44
N SER A 510 -1.03 13.40 2.01
CA SER A 510 -0.66 14.00 3.31
C SER A 510 0.23 15.21 3.11
N ILE A 511 -0.23 16.39 3.52
CA ILE A 511 0.57 17.63 3.53
C ILE A 511 1.59 17.57 4.67
N ALA A 512 1.23 16.93 5.79
CA ALA A 512 2.11 16.77 6.94
C ALA A 512 3.40 16.02 6.59
N SER A 513 3.36 15.12 5.59
CA SER A 513 4.52 14.38 5.10
C SER A 513 5.76 15.24 4.79
N VAL A 514 5.59 16.48 4.33
CA VAL A 514 6.71 17.38 4.00
C VAL A 514 7.59 17.64 5.22
N VAL A 515 6.98 17.78 6.40
CA VAL A 515 7.68 17.99 7.68
C VAL A 515 7.97 16.66 8.37
N LEU A 516 6.98 15.76 8.39
CA LEU A 516 7.09 14.49 9.11
C LEU A 516 8.15 13.56 8.52
N ASN A 517 8.40 13.58 7.20
CA ASN A 517 9.47 12.78 6.59
C ASN A 517 10.85 13.09 7.20
N LEU A 518 11.10 14.35 7.57
CA LEU A 518 12.36 14.74 8.21
C LEU A 518 12.40 14.34 9.69
N TRP A 519 11.30 14.54 10.40
CA TRP A 519 11.18 14.19 11.81
C TRP A 519 11.32 12.68 12.02
N VAL A 520 10.42 11.92 11.40
CA VAL A 520 10.38 10.46 11.45
C VAL A 520 11.68 9.86 10.93
N GLY A 521 12.21 10.39 9.82
CA GLY A 521 13.49 9.91 9.26
C GLY A 521 14.70 10.07 10.18
N VAL A 522 14.73 11.08 11.07
CA VAL A 522 15.80 11.25 12.05
C VAL A 522 15.65 10.26 13.20
N PHE A 523 14.45 10.16 13.77
CA PHE A 523 14.23 9.30 14.93
C PHE A 523 14.26 7.81 14.58
N ILE A 524 13.75 7.40 13.41
CA ILE A 524 13.87 6.00 12.97
C ILE A 524 15.34 5.58 12.83
N ALA A 525 16.22 6.49 12.39
CA ALA A 525 17.65 6.21 12.26
C ALA A 525 18.32 6.05 13.63
N ILE A 526 17.99 6.94 14.59
CA ILE A 526 18.50 6.86 15.97
C ILE A 526 18.01 5.57 16.63
N GLU A 527 16.72 5.28 16.53
CA GLU A 527 16.06 4.09 17.06
C GLU A 527 16.69 2.82 16.50
N SER A 528 16.82 2.74 15.17
CA SER A 528 17.44 1.60 14.47
C SER A 528 18.85 1.31 14.98
N PHE A 529 19.66 2.35 15.20
CA PHE A 529 21.01 2.17 15.74
C PHE A 529 21.02 1.71 17.18
N ALA A 530 20.22 2.36 18.01
CA ALA A 530 20.15 2.05 19.42
C ALA A 530 19.67 0.60 19.61
N ALA A 531 18.65 0.18 18.86
CA ALA A 531 18.15 -1.19 18.87
C ALA A 531 19.21 -2.21 18.39
N VAL A 532 19.86 -1.99 17.24
CA VAL A 532 20.87 -2.92 16.72
C VAL A 532 22.10 -2.99 17.64
N ILE A 533 22.58 -1.87 18.16
CA ILE A 533 23.71 -1.86 19.11
C ILE A 533 23.31 -2.57 20.40
N GLY A 534 22.10 -2.33 20.92
CA GLY A 534 21.55 -3.03 22.07
C GLY A 534 21.53 -4.55 21.85
N ALA A 535 21.04 -5.01 20.69
CA ALA A 535 21.00 -6.42 20.34
C ALA A 535 22.38 -7.06 20.15
N VAL A 536 23.39 -6.30 19.71
CA VAL A 536 24.77 -6.80 19.65
C VAL A 536 25.40 -6.86 21.04
N ILE A 537 25.14 -5.87 21.88
CA ILE A 537 25.71 -5.80 23.23
C ILE A 537 25.06 -6.82 24.18
N SER A 538 23.81 -7.21 23.96
CA SER A 538 23.12 -8.21 24.78
C SER A 538 23.81 -9.57 24.77
N TYR A 539 24.53 -9.93 23.70
CA TYR A 539 25.39 -11.12 23.67
C TYR A 539 26.52 -11.09 24.71
N PHE A 540 26.93 -9.90 25.16
CA PHE A 540 27.97 -9.69 26.17
C PHE A 540 27.39 -9.40 27.57
N GLY A 541 26.10 -9.08 27.67
CA GLY A 541 25.38 -8.92 28.94
C GLY A 541 24.21 -7.93 28.84
N ASP A 542 23.04 -8.35 29.34
CA ASP A 542 21.80 -7.57 29.27
C ASP A 542 21.91 -6.19 29.97
N ALA A 543 22.66 -6.11 31.07
CA ALA A 543 22.85 -4.85 31.80
C ALA A 543 23.56 -3.77 30.95
N LEU A 544 24.48 -4.18 30.07
CA LEU A 544 25.19 -3.26 29.17
C LEU A 544 24.31 -2.84 27.98
N ALA A 545 23.35 -3.69 27.59
CA ALA A 545 22.46 -3.42 26.47
C ALA A 545 21.29 -2.48 26.84
N ARG A 546 20.84 -2.50 28.11
CA ARG A 546 19.69 -1.69 28.60
C ARG A 546 19.71 -0.21 28.21
N PRO A 547 20.82 0.55 28.32
CA PRO A 547 20.83 1.96 27.93
C PRO A 547 20.53 2.18 26.45
N PHE A 548 20.90 1.24 25.59
CA PHE A 548 20.65 1.32 24.15
C PHE A 548 19.19 1.00 23.82
N PHE A 549 18.60 -0.02 24.44
CA PHE A 549 17.16 -0.27 24.29
C PHE A 549 16.31 0.87 24.86
N ALA A 550 16.70 1.46 26.00
CA ALA A 550 16.03 2.64 26.54
C ALA A 550 16.13 3.86 25.59
N ALA A 551 17.28 4.05 24.93
CA ALA A 551 17.42 5.10 23.92
C ALA A 551 16.53 4.84 22.68
N ALA A 552 16.35 3.58 22.29
CA ALA A 552 15.40 3.21 21.24
C ALA A 552 13.96 3.55 21.63
N GLU A 553 13.51 3.18 22.84
CA GLU A 553 12.17 3.53 23.36
C GLU A 553 11.89 5.03 23.39
N ILE A 554 12.87 5.83 23.88
CA ILE A 554 12.74 7.28 23.91
C ILE A 554 12.64 7.85 22.49
N SER A 555 13.40 7.28 21.56
CA SER A 555 13.37 7.66 20.15
C SER A 555 12.02 7.34 19.50
N ASP A 556 11.46 6.15 19.76
CA ASP A 556 10.12 5.75 19.28
C ASP A 556 9.04 6.71 19.81
N TRP A 557 9.06 7.01 21.11
CA TRP A 557 8.11 7.96 21.70
C TRP A 557 8.20 9.35 21.06
N LEU A 558 9.41 9.88 20.85
CA LEU A 558 9.63 11.16 20.18
C LEU A 558 9.22 11.12 18.70
N MET A 559 9.47 10.01 18.02
CA MET A 559 9.11 9.80 16.63
C MET A 559 7.60 9.96 16.42
N LEU A 560 6.79 9.38 17.29
CA LEU A 560 5.32 9.36 17.20
C LEU A 560 4.64 10.58 17.81
N ALA A 561 5.34 11.35 18.66
CA ALA A 561 4.78 12.55 19.28
C ALA A 561 4.26 13.58 18.26
N LEU A 562 5.01 13.82 17.18
CA LEU A 562 4.62 14.81 16.17
C LEU A 562 3.53 14.30 15.21
N PRO A 563 3.60 13.08 14.62
CA PRO A 563 2.51 12.52 13.81
C PRO A 563 1.15 12.54 14.51
N ARG A 564 1.08 12.23 15.81
CA ARG A 564 -0.18 12.26 16.59
C ARG A 564 -0.87 13.63 16.54
N MET A 565 -0.10 14.72 16.57
CA MET A 565 -0.65 16.08 16.45
C MET A 565 -1.31 16.37 15.09
N PHE A 566 -0.95 15.61 14.06
CA PHE A 566 -1.49 15.75 12.70
C PHE A 566 -2.62 14.75 12.41
N SER A 567 -2.64 13.56 13.03
CA SER A 567 -3.66 12.53 12.78
C SER A 567 -5.08 12.97 13.15
N ASP A 568 -5.23 13.65 14.29
CA ASP A 568 -6.54 14.10 14.78
C ASP A 568 -7.14 15.25 13.95
N ASN A 569 -6.32 15.83 13.06
CA ASN A 569 -6.61 17.05 12.34
C ASN A 569 -6.81 16.75 10.86
N GLY A 570 -8.08 16.62 10.43
CA GLY A 570 -8.47 16.23 9.06
C GLY A 570 -7.94 17.11 7.91
N TRP A 571 -7.27 18.24 8.18
CA TRP A 571 -6.58 19.05 7.17
C TRP A 571 -5.17 18.56 6.83
N ALA A 572 -4.59 17.67 7.63
CA ALA A 572 -3.21 17.18 7.44
C ALA A 572 -3.12 16.09 6.36
N SER A 573 -4.19 15.30 6.18
CA SER A 573 -4.28 14.21 5.22
C SER A 573 -5.65 14.15 4.57
N PHE A 574 -5.68 14.19 3.25
CA PHE A 574 -6.89 14.14 2.43
C PHE A 574 -7.05 12.76 1.82
N ARG A 575 -8.29 12.22 1.84
CA ARG A 575 -8.68 11.03 1.08
C ARG A 575 -9.32 11.47 -0.23
N LEU A 576 -8.81 10.95 -1.36
CA LEU A 576 -9.19 11.40 -2.69
C LEU A 576 -9.43 10.19 -3.60
N PRO A 577 -10.54 10.13 -4.35
CA PRO A 577 -10.76 9.11 -5.36
C PRO A 577 -9.77 9.28 -6.52
N ALA A 578 -9.36 8.16 -7.12
CA ALA A 578 -8.59 8.18 -8.35
C ALA A 578 -9.47 8.64 -9.53
N TYR A 579 -8.89 9.42 -10.44
CA TYR A 579 -9.60 9.80 -11.65
C TYR A 579 -9.65 8.64 -12.64
N SER A 580 -10.85 8.33 -13.09
CA SER A 580 -11.17 7.33 -14.10
C SER A 580 -11.49 7.99 -15.46
N ALA A 581 -11.52 7.16 -16.51
CA ALA A 581 -11.88 7.56 -17.88
C ALA A 581 -11.13 8.81 -18.37
N ALA A 582 -11.84 9.79 -18.96
CA ALA A 582 -11.24 11.02 -19.48
C ALA A 582 -10.57 11.87 -18.38
N GLY A 583 -11.03 11.76 -17.12
CA GLY A 583 -10.45 12.46 -15.97
C GLY A 583 -9.01 12.05 -15.70
N ALA A 584 -8.65 10.79 -15.98
CA ALA A 584 -7.28 10.28 -15.80
C ALA A 584 -6.25 11.06 -16.64
N PHE A 585 -6.66 11.70 -17.73
CA PHE A 585 -5.77 12.51 -18.58
C PHE A 585 -5.20 13.73 -17.84
N VAL A 586 -5.87 14.21 -16.79
CA VAL A 586 -5.37 15.30 -15.92
C VAL A 586 -4.03 14.92 -15.28
N TYR A 587 -3.84 13.64 -14.91
CA TYR A 587 -2.57 13.17 -14.35
C TYR A 587 -1.42 13.25 -15.35
N PHE A 588 -1.67 12.98 -16.63
CA PHE A 588 -0.68 13.16 -17.67
C PHE A 588 -0.37 14.64 -17.90
N LEU A 589 -1.40 15.48 -17.99
CA LEU A 589 -1.26 16.93 -18.15
C LEU A 589 -0.50 17.57 -16.99
N TYR A 590 -0.65 17.05 -15.78
CA TYR A 590 0.04 17.51 -14.58
C TYR A 590 1.57 17.48 -14.69
N PHE A 591 2.13 16.44 -15.33
CA PHE A 591 3.57 16.31 -15.49
C PHE A 591 4.15 17.31 -16.51
N VAL A 592 3.34 17.81 -17.45
CA VAL A 592 3.79 18.74 -18.51
C VAL A 592 4.40 20.03 -17.93
N PRO A 593 3.70 20.84 -17.10
CA PRO A 593 4.29 22.04 -16.53
C PRO A 593 5.45 21.73 -15.58
N ILE A 594 5.44 20.60 -14.87
CA ILE A 594 6.53 20.22 -13.96
C ILE A 594 7.81 19.91 -14.72
N ILE A 595 7.73 19.07 -15.77
CA ILE A 595 8.87 18.78 -16.64
C ILE A 595 9.38 20.06 -17.30
N PHE A 596 8.46 20.93 -17.73
CA PHE A 596 8.84 22.21 -18.31
C PHE A 596 9.54 23.14 -17.31
N LEU A 597 9.06 23.22 -16.07
CA LEU A 597 9.71 23.95 -14.97
C LEU A 597 11.09 23.37 -14.64
N ALA A 598 11.25 22.04 -14.66
CA ALA A 598 12.55 21.38 -14.49
C ALA A 598 13.53 21.76 -15.61
N VAL A 599 13.05 21.81 -16.85
CA VAL A 599 13.86 22.28 -18.01
C VAL A 599 14.22 23.75 -17.85
N LEU A 600 13.29 24.62 -17.44
CA LEU A 600 13.58 26.03 -17.18
C LEU A 600 14.61 26.20 -16.07
N LEU A 601 14.50 25.43 -14.98
CA LEU A 601 15.47 25.40 -13.89
C LEU A 601 16.87 25.00 -14.39
N SER A 602 16.96 23.96 -15.22
CA SER A 602 18.24 23.50 -15.81
C SER A 602 18.91 24.55 -16.71
N ARG A 603 18.11 25.47 -17.27
CA ARG A 603 18.56 26.58 -18.13
C ARG A 603 18.66 27.91 -17.40
N TRP A 604 18.36 27.95 -16.10
CA TRP A 604 18.40 29.17 -15.32
C TRP A 604 19.85 29.60 -15.07
N LYS A 605 20.19 30.83 -15.47
CA LYS A 605 21.54 31.39 -15.36
C LYS A 605 21.50 32.78 -14.71
N PRO A 606 21.39 32.86 -13.37
CA PRO A 606 21.20 34.14 -12.68
C PRO A 606 22.41 35.08 -12.71
N PHE A 607 23.58 34.63 -13.17
CA PHE A 607 24.82 35.43 -13.18
C PHE A 607 25.22 35.97 -14.57
N GLU A 608 24.44 35.68 -15.62
CA GLU A 608 24.69 36.21 -16.98
C GLU A 608 23.95 37.54 -17.19
N LEU A 609 24.62 38.56 -17.75
CA LEU A 609 24.06 39.91 -17.98
C LEU A 609 23.05 40.00 -19.14
N LYS A 610 22.85 38.96 -19.94
CA LYS A 610 22.10 39.06 -21.21
C LYS A 610 20.60 39.29 -20.99
N ALA A 611 20.07 40.35 -21.61
CA ALA A 611 18.67 40.76 -21.54
C ALA A 611 17.70 39.78 -22.25
N ASP A 612 18.15 39.03 -23.26
CA ASP A 612 17.28 38.14 -24.07
C ASP A 612 16.77 36.91 -23.29
N SER A 613 17.53 36.41 -22.31
CA SER A 613 17.07 35.35 -21.41
C SER A 613 16.02 35.81 -20.39
N ARG A 614 15.85 37.13 -20.18
CA ARG A 614 14.90 37.69 -19.20
C ARG A 614 13.45 37.64 -19.66
N ILE A 615 13.21 37.84 -20.96
CA ILE A 615 11.85 37.98 -21.51
C ILE A 615 11.24 36.61 -21.75
N LEU A 616 11.96 35.67 -22.38
CA LEU A 616 11.45 34.35 -22.70
C LEU A 616 11.27 33.47 -21.44
N GLY A 617 12.20 33.54 -20.48
CA GLY A 617 12.12 32.77 -19.23
C GLY A 617 10.97 33.23 -18.32
N ARG A 618 10.76 34.54 -18.16
CA ARG A 618 9.69 35.07 -17.30
C ARG A 618 8.30 34.99 -17.94
N ARG A 619 8.19 35.13 -19.27
CA ARG A 619 6.93 34.93 -20.01
C ARG A 619 6.44 33.49 -19.96
N LEU A 620 7.34 32.50 -19.85
CA LEU A 620 6.98 31.08 -19.83
C LEU A 620 6.94 30.48 -18.42
N LEU A 621 7.71 31.00 -17.46
CA LEU A 621 7.71 30.51 -16.07
C LEU A 621 6.38 30.77 -15.36
N VAL A 622 5.83 31.98 -15.48
CA VAL A 622 4.56 32.34 -14.83
C VAL A 622 3.40 31.45 -15.30
N PRO A 623 3.13 31.28 -16.62
CA PRO A 623 2.06 30.40 -17.05
C PRO A 623 2.33 28.93 -16.74
N ALA A 624 3.58 28.45 -16.81
CA ALA A 624 3.89 27.08 -16.41
C ALA A 624 3.65 26.83 -14.92
N PHE A 625 4.05 27.76 -14.06
CA PHE A 625 3.78 27.69 -12.63
C PHE A 625 2.29 27.82 -12.32
N ALA A 626 1.57 28.73 -13.00
CA ALA A 626 0.13 28.85 -12.87
C ALA A 626 -0.59 27.56 -13.31
N ALA A 627 -0.20 26.96 -14.44
CA ALA A 627 -0.74 25.69 -14.91
C ALA A 627 -0.45 24.55 -13.91
N PHE A 628 0.76 24.48 -13.35
CA PHE A 628 1.10 23.55 -12.28
C PHE A 628 0.19 23.73 -11.05
N VAL A 629 -0.01 24.96 -10.59
CA VAL A 629 -0.87 25.26 -9.43
C VAL A 629 -2.32 24.90 -9.73
N VAL A 630 -2.84 25.28 -10.90
CA VAL A 630 -4.22 24.96 -11.32
C VAL A 630 -4.42 23.46 -11.41
N LEU A 631 -3.51 22.70 -12.02
CA LEU A 631 -3.64 21.25 -12.13
C LEU A 631 -3.45 20.54 -10.77
N SER A 632 -2.57 21.04 -9.90
CA SER A 632 -2.47 20.56 -8.51
C SER A 632 -3.77 20.77 -7.76
N PHE A 633 -4.36 21.96 -7.89
CA PHE A 633 -5.64 22.29 -7.27
C PHE A 633 -6.77 21.45 -7.85
N ALA A 634 -6.78 21.22 -9.16
CA ALA A 634 -7.74 20.35 -9.82
C ALA A 634 -7.67 18.94 -9.22
N ILE A 635 -6.48 18.32 -9.20
CA ILE A 635 -6.27 16.97 -8.66
C ILE A 635 -6.76 16.84 -7.20
N VAL A 636 -6.52 17.85 -6.37
CA VAL A 636 -6.84 17.77 -4.93
C VAL A 636 -8.29 18.13 -4.63
N PHE A 637 -8.89 19.08 -5.34
CA PHE A 637 -10.17 19.67 -4.94
C PHE A 637 -11.29 19.49 -5.96
N HIS A 638 -11.00 19.08 -7.21
CA HIS A 638 -12.02 18.92 -8.23
C HIS A 638 -12.42 17.44 -8.39
N PRO A 639 -13.72 17.10 -8.28
CA PRO A 639 -14.18 15.71 -8.35
C PRO A 639 -14.47 15.26 -9.80
N PHE A 640 -13.45 15.23 -10.68
CA PHE A 640 -13.66 14.89 -12.11
C PHE A 640 -14.30 13.52 -12.37
N SER A 641 -14.16 12.60 -11.42
CA SER A 641 -14.71 11.25 -11.54
C SER A 641 -15.95 11.01 -10.70
N SER A 642 -16.44 12.02 -9.96
CA SER A 642 -17.71 11.84 -9.26
C SER A 642 -18.84 11.61 -10.26
N PRO A 643 -19.71 10.63 -10.02
CA PRO A 643 -20.83 10.36 -10.90
C PRO A 643 -21.73 11.59 -11.02
N THR A 644 -22.15 11.89 -12.24
CA THR A 644 -23.18 12.91 -12.49
C THR A 644 -24.56 12.26 -12.40
N ALA A 645 -25.54 13.01 -11.91
CA ALA A 645 -26.95 12.61 -11.93
C ALA A 645 -27.37 12.22 -13.36
N ASP A 646 -27.82 10.98 -13.55
CA ASP A 646 -28.23 10.43 -14.85
C ASP A 646 -29.74 10.16 -14.92
N GLY A 647 -30.49 10.59 -13.90
CA GLY A 647 -31.94 10.40 -13.82
C GLY A 647 -32.36 8.95 -13.54
N ARG A 648 -31.43 8.07 -13.16
CA ARG A 648 -31.72 6.67 -12.84
C ARG A 648 -31.46 6.38 -11.36
N LEU A 649 -32.24 5.48 -10.79
CA LEU A 649 -31.96 4.88 -9.50
C LEU A 649 -30.99 3.72 -9.73
N HIS A 650 -29.86 3.71 -9.03
CA HIS A 650 -28.89 2.62 -9.02
C HIS A 650 -28.79 2.02 -7.62
N VAL A 651 -28.79 0.69 -7.53
CA VAL A 651 -28.59 -0.07 -6.28
C VAL A 651 -27.50 -1.11 -6.54
N ASP A 652 -26.36 -0.94 -5.88
CA ASP A 652 -25.20 -1.83 -6.00
C ASP A 652 -25.04 -2.65 -4.71
N PHE A 653 -25.23 -3.96 -4.79
CA PHE A 653 -24.98 -4.89 -3.69
C PHE A 653 -23.53 -5.39 -3.79
N LEU A 654 -22.71 -5.06 -2.80
CA LEU A 654 -21.28 -5.35 -2.80
C LEU A 654 -20.99 -6.75 -2.26
N ASP A 655 -19.96 -7.39 -2.82
CA ASP A 655 -19.40 -8.62 -2.26
C ASP A 655 -18.42 -8.28 -1.12
N VAL A 656 -18.94 -8.18 0.09
CA VAL A 656 -18.16 -7.93 1.32
C VAL A 656 -17.79 -9.21 2.08
N GLY A 657 -17.96 -10.38 1.46
CA GLY A 657 -17.86 -11.65 2.15
C GLY A 657 -19.14 -11.95 2.94
N GLN A 658 -19.02 -12.34 4.20
CA GLN A 658 -20.19 -12.42 5.08
C GLN A 658 -20.55 -11.00 5.54
N GLY A 659 -21.81 -10.61 5.39
CA GLY A 659 -22.31 -9.29 5.75
C GLY A 659 -23.03 -8.57 4.60
N ASP A 660 -23.51 -7.36 4.89
CA ASP A 660 -24.18 -6.50 3.91
C ASP A 660 -23.43 -5.21 3.65
N ALA A 661 -23.42 -4.79 2.38
CA ALA A 661 -23.20 -3.42 1.98
C ALA A 661 -23.93 -3.14 0.66
N ALA A 662 -24.83 -2.16 0.68
CA ALA A 662 -25.58 -1.75 -0.51
C ALA A 662 -25.48 -0.24 -0.73
N LEU A 663 -24.96 0.17 -1.88
CA LEU A 663 -24.91 1.57 -2.28
C LEU A 663 -26.13 1.91 -3.14
N VAL A 664 -26.97 2.83 -2.67
CA VAL A 664 -28.06 3.42 -3.43
C VAL A 664 -27.61 4.78 -3.96
N THR A 665 -27.61 4.95 -5.28
CA THR A 665 -27.43 6.26 -5.93
C THR A 665 -28.76 6.69 -6.53
N PHE A 666 -29.31 7.79 -6.03
CA PHE A 666 -30.60 8.32 -6.45
C PHE A 666 -30.51 9.06 -7.80
N PRO A 667 -31.63 9.22 -8.53
CA PRO A 667 -31.69 9.93 -9.82
C PRO A 667 -31.09 11.34 -9.82
N ASP A 668 -31.14 12.04 -8.68
CA ASP A 668 -30.59 13.38 -8.49
C ASP A 668 -29.10 13.41 -8.10
N GLY A 669 -28.46 12.23 -8.02
CA GLY A 669 -27.05 12.06 -7.69
C GLY A 669 -26.77 11.91 -6.19
N ARG A 670 -27.77 12.04 -5.31
CA ARG A 670 -27.56 11.77 -3.87
C ARG A 670 -27.27 10.30 -3.62
N THR A 671 -26.56 10.00 -2.55
CA THR A 671 -26.20 8.61 -2.19
C THR A 671 -26.67 8.20 -0.79
N LEU A 672 -27.14 6.96 -0.67
CA LEU A 672 -27.39 6.29 0.61
C LEU A 672 -26.60 4.97 0.63
N LEU A 673 -25.65 4.83 1.55
CA LEU A 673 -24.96 3.57 1.81
C LEU A 673 -25.66 2.84 2.96
N VAL A 674 -26.23 1.68 2.69
CA VAL A 674 -26.89 0.81 3.68
C VAL A 674 -25.93 -0.30 4.05
N ASP A 675 -25.50 -0.31 5.31
CA ASP A 675 -24.47 -1.19 5.88
C ASP A 675 -23.10 -1.11 5.14
N GLY A 676 -22.06 -1.66 5.76
CA GLY A 676 -20.67 -1.51 5.29
C GLY A 676 -19.84 -2.79 5.30
N GLY A 677 -20.43 -3.95 5.62
CA GLY A 677 -19.69 -5.18 5.88
C GLY A 677 -18.89 -5.11 7.18
N GLY A 678 -18.15 -6.18 7.48
CA GLY A 678 -17.23 -6.19 8.62
C GLY A 678 -16.65 -7.55 8.96
N LYS A 679 -15.74 -7.57 9.93
CA LYS A 679 -15.03 -8.79 10.32
C LYS A 679 -15.97 -9.75 11.05
N MET A 680 -15.78 -11.04 10.82
CA MET A 680 -16.52 -12.10 11.51
C MET A 680 -16.02 -12.41 12.94
N ASN A 681 -14.92 -11.80 13.39
CA ASN A 681 -14.37 -12.09 14.70
C ASN A 681 -15.10 -11.28 15.76
N TYR A 682 -15.92 -11.96 16.56
CA TYR A 682 -16.35 -11.45 17.86
C TYR A 682 -15.12 -11.10 18.69
N ARG A 683 -15.08 -9.87 19.23
CA ARG A 683 -14.14 -9.53 20.30
C ARG A 683 -14.31 -10.58 21.40
N SER A 684 -13.24 -11.28 21.74
CA SER A 684 -13.20 -12.10 22.94
C SER A 684 -13.21 -11.16 24.15
N ASP A 685 -14.22 -11.27 25.01
CA ASP A 685 -14.42 -10.48 26.24
C ASP A 685 -13.34 -10.68 27.33
N ASP A 686 -12.13 -11.15 26.97
CA ASP A 686 -11.09 -11.47 27.95
C ASP A 686 -9.99 -10.41 27.97
N ASP A 687 -9.84 -9.84 29.17
CA ASP A 687 -8.76 -9.02 29.72
C ASP A 687 -8.65 -7.53 29.34
N GLY A 688 -8.65 -6.68 30.39
CA GLY A 688 -8.62 -5.20 30.35
C GLY A 688 -7.32 -4.54 29.90
N GLU A 689 -6.53 -5.16 29.02
CA GLU A 689 -5.50 -4.50 28.22
C GLU A 689 -5.99 -4.41 26.76
N GLU A 690 -5.73 -3.29 26.07
CA GLU A 690 -6.11 -3.16 24.65
C GLU A 690 -5.45 -4.29 23.83
N PRO A 691 -6.23 -5.17 23.17
CA PRO A 691 -5.67 -6.30 22.44
C PRO A 691 -4.83 -5.80 21.26
N PHE A 692 -3.68 -6.43 21.01
CA PHE A 692 -2.86 -6.14 19.83
C PHE A 692 -3.68 -6.37 18.55
N VAL A 693 -3.98 -5.29 17.84
CA VAL A 693 -4.65 -5.36 16.53
C VAL A 693 -3.61 -5.26 15.44
N ARG A 694 -3.48 -6.34 14.65
CA ARG A 694 -2.60 -6.38 13.47
C ARG A 694 -3.00 -5.32 12.45
N ASP A 695 -2.00 -4.78 11.75
CA ASP A 695 -2.18 -3.90 10.60
C ASP A 695 -2.70 -4.67 9.35
N VAL A 696 -3.98 -5.08 9.40
CA VAL A 696 -4.73 -5.63 8.28
C VAL A 696 -5.85 -4.66 7.96
N ARG A 697 -6.01 -4.30 6.68
CA ARG A 697 -7.13 -3.45 6.24
C ARG A 697 -8.45 -4.18 6.52
N ASP A 698 -9.35 -3.48 7.20
CA ASP A 698 -10.69 -3.98 7.51
C ASP A 698 -11.55 -3.99 6.24
N ILE A 699 -12.69 -4.69 6.27
CA ILE A 699 -13.55 -4.85 5.08
C ILE A 699 -14.06 -3.50 4.57
N GLY A 700 -14.42 -2.58 5.47
CA GLY A 700 -14.87 -1.23 5.10
C GLY A 700 -13.81 -0.44 4.34
N GLU A 701 -12.55 -0.49 4.77
CA GLU A 701 -11.43 0.14 4.06
C GLU A 701 -11.04 -0.63 2.78
N ALA A 702 -10.93 -1.97 2.83
CA ALA A 702 -10.37 -2.79 1.76
C ALA A 702 -11.34 -3.07 0.60
N VAL A 703 -12.65 -3.05 0.87
CA VAL A 703 -13.68 -3.42 -0.09
C VAL A 703 -14.58 -2.22 -0.38
N VAL A 704 -15.33 -1.75 0.62
CA VAL A 704 -16.36 -0.72 0.42
C VAL A 704 -15.71 0.61 0.00
N SER A 705 -14.68 1.07 0.71
CA SER A 705 -14.01 2.33 0.39
C SER A 705 -13.30 2.28 -0.97
N GLU A 706 -12.65 1.17 -1.33
CA GLU A 706 -12.03 0.98 -2.65
C GLU A 706 -13.07 1.02 -3.78
N TYR A 707 -14.23 0.37 -3.60
CA TYR A 707 -15.33 0.44 -4.56
C TYR A 707 -15.86 1.88 -4.70
N LEU A 708 -16.07 2.60 -3.60
CA LEU A 708 -16.53 3.98 -3.61
C LEU A 708 -15.53 4.92 -4.29
N TRP A 709 -14.23 4.79 -4.03
CA TRP A 709 -13.19 5.56 -4.72
C TRP A 709 -13.10 5.21 -6.21
N HIS A 710 -13.24 3.93 -6.56
CA HIS A 710 -13.29 3.48 -7.95
C HIS A 710 -14.48 4.11 -8.71
N ARG A 711 -15.62 4.23 -8.04
CA ARG A 711 -16.81 4.95 -8.54
C ARG A 711 -16.66 6.47 -8.53
N GLY A 712 -15.57 7.00 -7.96
CA GLY A 712 -15.25 8.42 -7.97
C GLY A 712 -15.90 9.22 -6.85
N PHE A 713 -16.43 8.58 -5.81
CA PHE A 713 -17.01 9.28 -4.67
C PHE A 713 -15.92 9.82 -3.74
N SER A 714 -16.11 11.06 -3.29
CA SER A 714 -15.36 11.66 -2.17
C SER A 714 -16.29 12.04 -1.00
N ARG A 715 -17.60 11.95 -1.23
CA ARG A 715 -18.68 12.25 -0.29
C ARG A 715 -19.76 11.18 -0.42
N ILE A 716 -20.35 10.82 0.71
CA ILE A 716 -21.57 10.02 0.80
C ILE A 716 -22.61 10.85 1.55
N ASP A 717 -23.77 11.10 0.95
CA ASP A 717 -24.78 11.97 1.58
C ASP A 717 -25.37 11.34 2.84
N HIS A 718 -25.69 10.05 2.80
CA HIS A 718 -26.27 9.33 3.93
C HIS A 718 -25.62 7.97 4.11
N ILE A 719 -25.31 7.61 5.34
CA ILE A 719 -25.03 6.22 5.74
C ILE A 719 -26.16 5.72 6.62
N LEU A 720 -26.52 4.45 6.52
CA LEU A 720 -27.55 3.81 7.32
C LEU A 720 -27.05 2.48 7.86
N ALA A 721 -27.05 2.31 9.17
CA ALA A 721 -26.78 1.03 9.82
C ALA A 721 -28.11 0.36 10.19
N THR A 722 -28.34 -0.85 9.68
CA THR A 722 -29.59 -1.59 9.91
C THR A 722 -29.70 -2.11 11.34
N HIS A 723 -28.60 -2.64 11.89
CA HIS A 723 -28.43 -3.10 13.27
C HIS A 723 -26.94 -3.05 13.66
N ALA A 724 -26.60 -3.51 14.86
CA ALA A 724 -25.27 -3.31 15.45
C ALA A 724 -24.23 -4.38 15.11
N ASP A 725 -24.62 -5.49 14.47
CA ASP A 725 -23.69 -6.59 14.21
C ASP A 725 -22.49 -6.13 13.36
N ALA A 726 -21.31 -6.67 13.69
CA ALA A 726 -20.03 -6.26 13.13
C ALA A 726 -19.99 -6.39 11.60
N ASP A 727 -20.60 -7.44 11.02
CA ASP A 727 -20.68 -7.67 9.57
C ASP A 727 -21.63 -6.70 8.84
N HIS A 728 -22.23 -5.75 9.56
CA HIS A 728 -23.02 -4.64 9.01
C HIS A 728 -22.42 -3.28 9.34
N ILE A 729 -22.18 -2.96 10.62
CA ILE A 729 -21.86 -1.60 11.06
C ILE A 729 -20.36 -1.25 10.96
N GLN A 730 -19.46 -2.23 11.10
CA GLN A 730 -18.03 -1.96 11.24
C GLN A 730 -17.45 -1.24 10.02
N GLY A 731 -17.86 -1.65 8.81
CA GLY A 731 -17.38 -1.01 7.60
C GLY A 731 -17.90 0.41 7.41
N LEU A 732 -19.04 0.76 8.00
CA LEU A 732 -19.52 2.15 8.04
C LEU A 732 -18.60 3.04 8.86
N THR A 733 -17.96 2.51 9.91
CA THR A 733 -16.94 3.22 10.69
C THR A 733 -15.74 3.61 9.83
N ASP A 734 -15.24 2.70 9.00
CA ASP A 734 -14.15 3.00 8.06
C ASP A 734 -14.59 4.01 7.00
N VAL A 735 -15.79 3.86 6.43
CA VAL A 735 -16.35 4.81 5.46
C VAL A 735 -16.50 6.20 6.09
N ALA A 736 -16.99 6.30 7.31
CA ALA A 736 -17.11 7.57 8.04
C ALA A 736 -15.73 8.20 8.34
N LYS A 737 -14.67 7.38 8.49
CA LYS A 737 -13.28 7.84 8.60
C LYS A 737 -12.71 8.30 7.24
N ASN A 738 -13.16 7.73 6.12
CA ASN A 738 -12.57 7.96 4.80
C ASN A 738 -13.26 8.99 3.92
N PHE A 739 -14.56 9.20 4.10
CA PHE A 739 -15.38 10.05 3.22
C PHE A 739 -16.02 11.20 4.01
N ALA A 740 -16.34 12.27 3.29
CA ALA A 740 -17.24 13.28 3.85
C ALA A 740 -18.65 12.70 3.93
N ILE A 741 -19.24 12.63 5.12
CA ILE A 741 -20.59 12.11 5.32
C ILE A 741 -21.56 13.27 5.54
N GLY A 742 -22.72 13.25 4.88
CA GLY A 742 -23.77 14.26 5.09
C GLY A 742 -24.53 14.05 6.39
N SER A 743 -25.11 12.85 6.58
CA SER A 743 -25.71 12.43 7.85
C SER A 743 -25.61 10.91 8.04
N ALA A 744 -25.78 10.47 9.28
CA ALA A 744 -25.91 9.06 9.63
C ALA A 744 -27.34 8.75 10.07
N ILE A 745 -27.79 7.55 9.74
CA ILE A 745 -29.11 7.04 10.07
C ILE A 745 -28.94 5.70 10.80
N PHE A 746 -29.64 5.51 11.90
CA PHE A 746 -29.57 4.30 12.71
C PHE A 746 -30.93 3.63 12.81
N GLY A 747 -30.92 2.30 12.70
CA GLY A 747 -32.01 1.47 13.21
C GLY A 747 -32.08 1.47 14.73
N ARG A 748 -32.84 0.52 15.28
CA ARG A 748 -32.91 0.31 16.73
C ARG A 748 -31.70 -0.52 17.19
N MET A 749 -30.76 0.11 17.87
CA MET A 749 -29.55 -0.54 18.38
C MET A 749 -29.17 -0.04 19.77
N SER A 750 -28.50 -0.89 20.56
CA SER A 750 -28.03 -0.55 21.90
C SER A 750 -26.91 0.47 21.84
N ALA A 751 -26.91 1.46 22.73
CA ALA A 751 -25.79 2.38 22.90
C ALA A 751 -24.60 1.73 23.64
N GLU A 752 -24.83 0.58 24.27
CA GLU A 752 -23.80 -0.21 24.96
C GLU A 752 -23.05 -1.14 23.99
N ASP A 753 -23.57 -1.34 22.77
CA ASP A 753 -22.87 -2.11 21.75
C ASP A 753 -21.55 -1.41 21.36
N PRO A 754 -20.41 -2.13 21.39
CA PRO A 754 -19.10 -1.54 21.17
C PRO A 754 -18.89 -1.02 19.74
N ASP A 755 -19.46 -1.68 18.73
CA ASP A 755 -19.26 -1.30 17.33
C ASP A 755 -20.13 -0.07 16.98
N HIS A 756 -21.35 0.00 17.51
CA HIS A 756 -22.17 1.21 17.47
C HIS A 756 -21.51 2.37 18.22
N ALA A 757 -20.96 2.14 19.42
CA ALA A 757 -20.26 3.16 20.20
C ALA A 757 -19.02 3.70 19.44
N GLU A 758 -18.26 2.85 18.75
CA GLU A 758 -17.13 3.28 17.94
C GLU A 758 -17.58 4.19 16.78
N LEU A 759 -18.60 3.77 16.01
CA LEU A 759 -19.14 4.58 14.92
C LEU A 759 -19.68 5.93 15.45
N ALA A 760 -20.45 5.91 16.53
CA ALA A 760 -21.01 7.10 17.15
C ALA A 760 -19.93 8.11 17.60
N ASP A 761 -18.81 7.62 18.16
CA ASP A 761 -17.68 8.49 18.53
C ASP A 761 -17.03 9.13 17.30
N VAL A 762 -16.82 8.37 16.22
CA VAL A 762 -16.30 8.92 14.95
C VAL A 762 -17.22 10.00 14.39
N LEU A 763 -18.53 9.74 14.35
CA LEU A 763 -19.53 10.70 13.86
C LEU A 763 -19.53 11.97 14.70
N ARG A 764 -19.48 11.84 16.03
CA ARG A 764 -19.43 12.96 16.98
C ARG A 764 -18.17 13.81 16.80
N ARG A 765 -16.99 13.19 16.74
CA ARG A 765 -15.71 13.91 16.52
C ARG A 765 -15.68 14.67 15.20
N ARG A 766 -16.39 14.16 14.18
CA ARG A 766 -16.50 14.78 12.85
C ARG A 766 -17.68 15.74 12.71
N GLY A 767 -18.51 15.90 13.73
CA GLY A 767 -19.68 16.78 13.70
C GLY A 767 -20.78 16.32 12.72
N ILE A 768 -20.90 15.01 12.49
CA ILE A 768 -21.92 14.44 11.60
C ILE A 768 -23.19 14.18 12.43
N SER A 769 -24.34 14.64 11.96
CA SER A 769 -25.61 14.39 12.66
C SER A 769 -26.10 12.97 12.45
N ALA A 770 -26.54 12.33 13.53
CA ALA A 770 -27.13 11.00 13.54
C ALA A 770 -28.61 11.07 13.92
N THR A 771 -29.46 10.29 13.25
CA THR A 771 -30.90 10.19 13.52
C THR A 771 -31.36 8.75 13.52
N ASN A 772 -32.29 8.40 14.40
CA ASN A 772 -32.93 7.08 14.37
C ASN A 772 -34.15 7.10 13.44
N ILE A 773 -34.46 5.95 12.87
CA ILE A 773 -35.65 5.75 12.03
C ILE A 773 -36.45 4.54 12.49
N TYR A 774 -37.77 4.62 12.30
CA TYR A 774 -38.72 3.60 12.71
C TYR A 774 -39.82 3.40 11.67
N ARG A 775 -40.60 2.33 11.85
CA ARG A 775 -41.75 1.99 11.01
C ARG A 775 -42.66 3.21 10.84
N GLY A 776 -42.97 3.53 9.60
CA GLY A 776 -43.85 4.65 9.22
C GLY A 776 -43.09 5.90 8.79
N ASP A 777 -41.79 5.98 9.08
CA ASP A 777 -40.95 7.06 8.54
C ASP A 777 -40.81 6.95 7.02
N VAL A 778 -40.76 8.10 6.35
CA VAL A 778 -40.63 8.20 4.90
C VAL A 778 -39.55 9.23 4.55
N LEU A 779 -38.53 8.80 3.82
CA LEU A 779 -37.45 9.64 3.31
C LEU A 779 -37.69 9.94 1.83
N HIS A 780 -37.52 11.21 1.43
CA HIS A 780 -37.76 11.66 0.06
C HIS A 780 -36.46 12.06 -0.63
N PHE A 781 -36.16 11.38 -1.74
CA PHE A 781 -34.98 11.62 -2.58
C PHE A 781 -35.41 11.97 -4.02
N GLY A 782 -35.88 13.20 -4.20
CA GLY A 782 -36.45 13.63 -5.47
C GLY A 782 -37.78 12.91 -5.72
N GLU A 783 -37.86 12.15 -6.82
CA GLU A 783 -39.02 11.33 -7.16
C GLU A 783 -38.99 9.94 -6.49
N VAL A 784 -37.89 9.59 -5.81
CA VAL A 784 -37.75 8.32 -5.11
C VAL A 784 -38.28 8.47 -3.68
N ILE A 785 -39.13 7.53 -3.28
CA ILE A 785 -39.68 7.43 -1.92
C ILE A 785 -39.03 6.23 -1.24
N VAL A 786 -38.45 6.43 -0.05
CA VAL A 786 -37.89 5.37 0.76
C VAL A 786 -38.71 5.26 2.04
N GLU A 787 -39.49 4.19 2.16
CA GLU A 787 -40.35 3.94 3.31
C GLU A 787 -39.67 2.98 4.29
N VAL A 788 -39.76 3.28 5.57
CA VAL A 788 -39.26 2.42 6.65
C VAL A 788 -40.41 1.53 7.12
N LEU A 789 -40.30 0.22 6.89
CA LEU A 789 -41.34 -0.76 7.24
C LEU A 789 -41.13 -1.40 8.62
N TYR A 790 -39.87 -1.44 9.08
CA TYR A 790 -39.44 -2.03 10.34
C TYR A 790 -38.14 -1.36 10.79
N PRO A 791 -37.82 -1.25 12.10
CA PRO A 791 -38.56 -1.69 13.30
C PRO A 791 -39.58 -0.68 13.84
N PRO A 792 -40.56 -1.12 14.67
CA PRO A 792 -41.39 -0.19 15.44
C PRO A 792 -40.54 0.59 16.47
N GLU A 793 -40.99 1.80 16.83
CA GLU A 793 -40.28 2.68 17.79
C GLU A 793 -40.24 2.08 19.20
N ALA A 794 -41.37 1.56 19.69
CA ALA A 794 -41.44 0.86 20.96
C ALA A 794 -40.85 -0.55 20.83
N ASP A 795 -40.10 -0.99 21.84
CA ASP A 795 -39.71 -2.38 21.94
C ASP A 795 -40.88 -3.25 22.40
N GLU A 796 -41.69 -3.66 21.44
CA GLU A 796 -42.87 -4.49 21.68
C GLU A 796 -42.53 -5.97 21.93
N SER A 797 -41.26 -6.32 21.98
CA SER A 797 -40.80 -7.68 21.82
C SER A 797 -39.59 -7.96 22.70
N ASN A 798 -39.72 -8.91 23.64
CA ASN A 798 -38.57 -9.59 24.28
C ASN A 798 -37.81 -10.42 23.22
N LEU A 799 -37.26 -9.77 22.18
CA LEU A 799 -36.55 -10.43 21.09
C LEU A 799 -35.27 -11.01 21.67
N ARG A 800 -35.07 -12.30 21.44
CA ARG A 800 -33.84 -12.99 21.80
C ARG A 800 -32.67 -12.67 20.87
N SER A 801 -32.93 -12.06 19.71
CA SER A 801 -31.95 -11.82 18.64
C SER A 801 -32.00 -10.37 18.19
N GLU A 802 -30.84 -9.70 18.20
CA GLU A 802 -30.69 -8.32 17.75
C GLU A 802 -30.95 -8.13 16.26
N ASN A 803 -30.74 -9.19 15.45
CA ASN A 803 -31.04 -9.23 14.02
C ASN A 803 -32.49 -8.82 13.70
N ASN A 804 -33.44 -9.15 14.58
CA ASN A 804 -34.84 -8.77 14.43
C ASN A 804 -35.08 -7.27 14.67
N ASN A 805 -34.08 -6.48 15.05
CA ASN A 805 -34.13 -5.01 15.07
C ASN A 805 -33.73 -4.37 13.74
N SER A 806 -33.32 -5.18 12.74
CA SER A 806 -32.88 -4.70 11.43
C SER A 806 -33.88 -3.77 10.79
N VAL A 807 -33.38 -2.67 10.23
CA VAL A 807 -34.18 -1.76 9.40
C VAL A 807 -34.60 -2.46 8.11
N VAL A 808 -35.89 -2.38 7.79
CA VAL A 808 -36.45 -2.84 6.52
C VAL A 808 -36.91 -1.63 5.71
N LEU A 809 -36.29 -1.44 4.54
CA LEU A 809 -36.56 -0.32 3.64
C LEU A 809 -37.28 -0.78 2.38
N ARG A 810 -38.31 -0.03 1.99
CA ARG A 810 -38.92 -0.14 0.66
C ARG A 810 -38.59 1.11 -0.16
N ILE A 811 -37.84 0.93 -1.23
CA ILE A 811 -37.45 2.00 -2.17
C ILE A 811 -38.40 1.95 -3.37
N ILE A 812 -39.09 3.05 -3.66
CA ILE A 812 -40.10 3.16 -4.71
C ILE A 812 -39.67 4.24 -5.70
N PHE A 813 -39.59 3.88 -6.98
CA PHE A 813 -39.39 4.82 -8.08
C PHE A 813 -40.25 4.43 -9.28
N GLY A 814 -41.21 5.29 -9.64
CA GLY A 814 -42.21 4.97 -10.67
C GLY A 814 -42.98 3.69 -10.32
N ASN A 815 -42.91 2.70 -11.20
CA ASN A 815 -43.56 1.40 -11.04
C ASN A 815 -42.65 0.34 -10.41
N ARG A 816 -41.42 0.69 -10.02
CA ARG A 816 -40.43 -0.23 -9.47
C ARG A 816 -40.30 -0.11 -7.96
N LYS A 817 -40.22 -1.27 -7.29
CA LYS A 817 -40.12 -1.40 -5.84
C LYS A 817 -38.95 -2.32 -5.47
N PHE A 818 -38.11 -1.88 -4.53
CA PHE A 818 -36.99 -2.65 -4.01
C PHE A 818 -37.14 -2.81 -2.50
N LEU A 819 -36.85 -3.99 -1.98
CA LEU A 819 -36.94 -4.30 -0.55
C LEU A 819 -35.57 -4.67 0.01
N LEU A 820 -35.05 -3.87 0.93
CA LEU A 820 -33.79 -4.13 1.65
C LEU A 820 -34.16 -4.52 3.07
N THR A 821 -33.81 -5.73 3.49
CA THR A 821 -34.39 -6.33 4.70
C THR A 821 -33.42 -6.44 5.87
N GLY A 822 -32.15 -6.08 5.69
CA GLY A 822 -31.09 -6.42 6.65
C GLY A 822 -31.15 -7.90 7.01
N ASP A 823 -31.07 -8.18 8.31
CA ASP A 823 -30.97 -9.54 8.86
C ASP A 823 -32.22 -9.97 9.64
N ILE A 824 -33.39 -9.39 9.31
CA ILE A 824 -34.65 -9.83 9.90
C ILE A 824 -34.84 -11.36 9.81
N GLU A 825 -35.41 -11.92 10.86
CA GLU A 825 -35.74 -13.34 10.94
C GLU A 825 -37.25 -13.54 10.94
N HIS A 826 -37.68 -14.80 11.05
CA HIS A 826 -39.09 -15.21 11.05
C HIS A 826 -40.02 -14.38 11.97
N ILE A 827 -39.54 -13.85 13.11
CA ILE A 827 -40.35 -13.02 14.02
C ILE A 827 -40.67 -11.68 13.37
N ALA A 828 -39.66 -10.94 12.91
CA ALA A 828 -39.83 -9.66 12.22
C ALA A 828 -40.54 -9.84 10.87
N GLU A 829 -40.26 -10.91 10.13
CA GLU A 829 -40.99 -11.26 8.89
C GLU A 829 -42.49 -11.41 9.17
N SER A 830 -42.86 -12.16 10.21
CA SER A 830 -44.27 -12.37 10.56
C SER A 830 -44.98 -11.05 10.86
N ALA A 831 -44.30 -10.12 11.54
CA ALA A 831 -44.82 -8.78 11.82
C ALA A 831 -45.02 -7.90 10.57
N LEU A 832 -44.37 -8.23 9.45
CA LEU A 832 -44.46 -7.50 8.19
C LEU A 832 -45.52 -8.07 7.23
N THR A 833 -45.86 -9.35 7.35
CA THR A 833 -46.79 -10.03 6.42
C THR A 833 -48.21 -9.44 6.38
N ALA A 834 -48.60 -8.62 7.36
CA ALA A 834 -49.86 -7.89 7.35
C ALA A 834 -49.92 -6.74 6.32
N ALA A 835 -48.76 -6.30 5.80
CA ALA A 835 -48.64 -5.22 4.81
C ALA A 835 -48.39 -5.77 3.39
N ASP A 836 -48.63 -4.95 2.36
CA ASP A 836 -48.18 -5.26 1.00
C ASP A 836 -46.65 -5.11 0.94
N LEU A 837 -45.95 -6.23 0.78
CA LEU A 837 -44.48 -6.28 0.64
C LEU A 837 -44.03 -6.52 -0.82
N SER A 838 -44.93 -6.36 -1.80
CA SER A 838 -44.60 -6.58 -3.21
C SER A 838 -43.38 -5.77 -3.63
N ALA A 839 -42.38 -6.44 -4.20
CA ALA A 839 -41.16 -5.83 -4.69
C ALA A 839 -40.70 -6.49 -5.99
N ASP A 840 -40.05 -5.77 -6.89
CA ASP A 840 -39.37 -6.35 -8.05
C ASP A 840 -38.10 -7.09 -7.64
N LEU A 841 -37.41 -6.56 -6.62
CA LEU A 841 -36.16 -7.07 -6.09
C LEU A 841 -36.16 -7.03 -4.57
N VAL A 842 -35.59 -8.07 -3.97
CA VAL A 842 -35.38 -8.17 -2.52
C VAL A 842 -33.93 -8.53 -2.21
N LYS A 843 -33.31 -7.84 -1.25
CA LYS A 843 -32.14 -8.37 -0.54
C LYS A 843 -32.64 -9.46 0.39
N VAL A 844 -32.17 -10.68 0.21
CA VAL A 844 -32.62 -11.85 0.99
C VAL A 844 -32.21 -11.67 2.45
N PRO A 845 -33.14 -11.79 3.41
CA PRO A 845 -32.81 -11.55 4.80
C PRO A 845 -31.73 -12.49 5.35
N HIS A 846 -30.87 -11.97 6.23
CA HIS A 846 -29.93 -12.74 7.03
C HIS A 846 -29.04 -13.67 6.20
N HIS A 847 -28.52 -13.14 5.09
CA HIS A 847 -27.59 -13.80 4.17
C HIS A 847 -28.09 -15.16 3.61
N GLY A 848 -29.40 -15.44 3.70
CA GLY A 848 -29.98 -16.73 3.34
C GLY A 848 -29.88 -17.80 4.45
N SER A 849 -29.91 -17.37 5.72
CA SER A 849 -30.03 -18.23 6.91
C SER A 849 -31.33 -19.04 6.93
N ARG A 850 -31.33 -20.18 7.62
CA ARG A 850 -32.55 -20.98 7.87
C ARG A 850 -33.54 -20.29 8.80
N THR A 851 -33.09 -19.29 9.57
CA THR A 851 -33.94 -18.55 10.52
C THR A 851 -34.80 -17.49 9.84
N SER A 852 -34.56 -17.22 8.55
CA SER A 852 -35.27 -16.25 7.73
C SER A 852 -35.84 -16.86 6.45
N SER A 853 -36.40 -16.01 5.59
CA SER A 853 -37.06 -16.32 4.34
C SER A 853 -38.15 -17.39 4.53
N THR A 854 -39.10 -17.14 5.44
CA THR A 854 -40.28 -17.99 5.62
C THR A 854 -41.12 -18.03 4.35
N GLN A 855 -41.88 -19.11 4.14
CA GLN A 855 -42.72 -19.24 2.94
C GLN A 855 -43.75 -18.11 2.85
N SER A 856 -44.39 -17.76 3.98
CA SER A 856 -45.34 -16.65 4.05
C SER A 856 -44.73 -15.31 3.62
N PHE A 857 -43.48 -15.05 4.03
CA PHE A 857 -42.77 -13.85 3.62
C PHE A 857 -42.50 -13.83 2.11
N ILE A 858 -41.97 -14.92 1.56
CA ILE A 858 -41.68 -15.04 0.11
C ILE A 858 -42.97 -14.87 -0.73
N ASP A 859 -44.06 -15.52 -0.32
CA ASP A 859 -45.36 -15.46 -0.99
C ASP A 859 -45.98 -14.06 -0.94
N THR A 860 -45.63 -13.26 0.08
CA THR A 860 -46.08 -11.86 0.20
C THR A 860 -45.21 -10.95 -0.68
N VAL A 861 -43.88 -11.12 -0.67
CA VAL A 861 -42.92 -10.27 -1.38
C VAL A 861 -42.98 -10.44 -2.90
N ARG A 862 -43.14 -11.67 -3.40
CA ARG A 862 -43.29 -11.97 -4.85
C ARG A 862 -42.22 -11.32 -5.74
N ALA A 863 -40.97 -11.35 -5.30
CA ALA A 863 -39.86 -10.73 -6.03
C ALA A 863 -39.45 -11.51 -7.29
N ASN A 864 -39.11 -10.76 -8.34
CA ASN A 864 -38.52 -11.32 -9.56
C ASN A 864 -37.03 -11.63 -9.37
N TYR A 865 -36.35 -10.85 -8.54
CA TYR A 865 -34.93 -11.00 -8.22
C TYR A 865 -34.72 -11.10 -6.71
N ALA A 866 -33.95 -12.09 -6.27
CA ALA A 866 -33.56 -12.28 -4.88
C ALA A 866 -32.04 -12.21 -4.77
N VAL A 867 -31.52 -11.11 -4.22
CA VAL A 867 -30.08 -10.90 -4.05
C VAL A 867 -29.64 -11.38 -2.68
N VAL A 868 -28.69 -12.31 -2.63
CA VAL A 868 -28.10 -12.81 -1.40
C VAL A 868 -26.70 -12.22 -1.26
N SER A 869 -26.52 -11.35 -0.27
CA SER A 869 -25.20 -10.85 0.13
C SER A 869 -24.50 -11.93 0.95
N VAL A 870 -23.58 -12.67 0.33
CA VAL A 870 -22.73 -13.63 1.03
C VAL A 870 -21.56 -14.00 0.14
N GLY A 871 -20.39 -14.10 0.75
CA GLY A 871 -19.16 -14.51 0.08
C GLY A 871 -19.23 -15.93 -0.45
N ARG A 872 -18.30 -16.28 -1.33
CA ARG A 872 -18.28 -17.58 -2.02
C ARG A 872 -18.25 -18.78 -1.07
N THR A 873 -17.59 -18.60 0.06
CA THR A 873 -17.55 -19.57 1.16
C THR A 873 -17.96 -18.87 2.45
N SER A 874 -19.13 -19.26 2.99
CA SER A 874 -19.56 -18.84 4.32
C SER A 874 -19.23 -19.92 5.35
N PRO A 875 -18.62 -19.58 6.50
CA PRO A 875 -18.38 -20.54 7.58
C PRO A 875 -19.69 -21.04 8.20
N PHE A 876 -20.79 -20.29 8.06
CA PHE A 876 -22.13 -20.65 8.53
C PHE A 876 -22.88 -21.56 7.53
N GLY A 877 -22.31 -21.81 6.35
CA GLY A 877 -22.97 -22.56 5.29
C GLY A 877 -24.05 -21.77 4.56
N HIS A 878 -24.04 -20.44 4.66
CA HIS A 878 -24.91 -19.54 3.92
C HIS A 878 -24.46 -19.42 2.44
N PRO A 879 -25.40 -19.25 1.49
CA PRO A 879 -26.84 -19.38 1.70
C PRO A 879 -27.23 -20.86 1.79
N HIS A 880 -28.20 -21.18 2.64
CA HIS A 880 -28.66 -22.55 2.71
C HIS A 880 -29.47 -22.95 1.46
N ALA A 881 -29.20 -24.16 0.95
CA ALA A 881 -29.80 -24.65 -0.28
C ALA A 881 -31.34 -24.70 -0.25
N ASP A 882 -31.95 -24.93 0.91
CA ASP A 882 -33.41 -24.91 1.07
C ASP A 882 -33.99 -23.49 1.01
N VAL A 883 -33.29 -22.49 1.54
CA VAL A 883 -33.68 -21.07 1.43
C VAL A 883 -33.62 -20.62 -0.03
N VAL A 884 -32.54 -20.94 -0.73
CA VAL A 884 -32.40 -20.70 -2.18
C VAL A 884 -33.51 -21.43 -2.95
N GLY A 885 -33.82 -22.66 -2.55
CA GLY A 885 -34.92 -23.45 -3.10
C GLY A 885 -36.27 -22.77 -2.96
N ARG A 886 -36.59 -22.20 -1.79
CA ARG A 886 -37.85 -21.47 -1.55
C ARG A 886 -37.97 -20.23 -2.43
N TRP A 887 -36.91 -19.43 -2.57
CA TRP A 887 -36.93 -18.26 -3.45
C TRP A 887 -37.11 -18.63 -4.93
N LYS A 888 -36.42 -19.68 -5.40
CA LYS A 888 -36.59 -20.19 -6.77
C LYS A 888 -38.00 -20.74 -7.00
N ALA A 889 -38.57 -21.46 -6.03
CA ALA A 889 -39.94 -21.97 -6.10
C ALA A 889 -40.98 -20.84 -6.12
N GLY A 890 -40.69 -19.72 -5.44
CA GLY A 890 -41.47 -18.47 -5.51
C GLY A 890 -41.34 -17.71 -6.84
N GLY A 891 -40.52 -18.19 -7.78
CA GLY A 891 -40.32 -17.59 -9.11
C GLY A 891 -39.17 -16.60 -9.22
N ALA A 892 -38.41 -16.37 -8.14
CA ALA A 892 -37.31 -15.41 -8.13
C ALA A 892 -36.05 -15.97 -8.80
N GLN A 893 -35.35 -15.12 -9.56
CA GLN A 893 -33.96 -15.37 -9.93
C GLN A 893 -33.05 -15.03 -8.75
N VAL A 894 -32.43 -16.06 -8.17
CA VAL A 894 -31.49 -15.90 -7.05
C VAL A 894 -30.10 -15.52 -7.57
N LEU A 895 -29.55 -14.43 -7.05
CA LEU A 895 -28.23 -13.89 -7.39
C LEU A 895 -27.39 -13.78 -6.12
N VAL A 896 -26.22 -14.41 -6.08
CA VAL A 896 -25.33 -14.44 -4.91
C VAL A 896 -24.09 -13.59 -5.19
N THR A 897 -23.76 -12.65 -4.30
CA THR A 897 -22.62 -11.74 -4.48
C THR A 897 -21.29 -12.48 -4.57
N GLY A 898 -21.05 -13.47 -3.72
CA GLY A 898 -19.82 -14.28 -3.76
C GLY A 898 -19.63 -15.16 -5.00
N GLU A 899 -20.68 -15.36 -5.81
CA GLU A 899 -20.60 -16.09 -7.08
C GLU A 899 -20.51 -15.17 -8.29
N ARG A 900 -21.17 -14.01 -8.23
CA ARG A 900 -21.38 -13.10 -9.37
C ARG A 900 -20.65 -11.76 -9.22
N GLY A 901 -20.00 -11.55 -8.08
CA GLY A 901 -19.46 -10.28 -7.63
C GLY A 901 -20.54 -9.24 -7.34
N THR A 902 -20.18 -7.96 -7.43
CA THR A 902 -21.14 -6.87 -7.29
C THR A 902 -22.35 -7.09 -8.20
N ILE A 903 -23.54 -6.98 -7.62
CA ILE A 903 -24.80 -7.02 -8.36
C ILE A 903 -25.33 -5.59 -8.44
N SER A 904 -25.29 -5.03 -9.65
CA SER A 904 -25.70 -3.65 -9.91
C SER A 904 -27.05 -3.62 -10.60
N VAL A 905 -27.99 -2.89 -10.02
CA VAL A 905 -29.35 -2.78 -10.54
C VAL A 905 -29.64 -1.33 -10.85
N SER A 906 -30.12 -1.03 -12.05
CA SER A 906 -30.48 0.34 -12.44
C SER A 906 -31.87 0.45 -13.06
N THR A 907 -32.58 1.54 -12.78
CA THR A 907 -33.91 1.79 -13.35
C THR A 907 -34.21 3.27 -13.58
N ASN A 908 -35.02 3.55 -14.59
CA ASN A 908 -35.66 4.85 -14.85
C ASN A 908 -37.08 4.94 -14.23
N GLY A 909 -37.46 3.99 -13.37
CA GLY A 909 -38.80 3.88 -12.79
C GLY A 909 -39.78 3.03 -13.60
N VAL A 910 -39.39 2.57 -14.79
CA VAL A 910 -40.19 1.66 -15.63
C VAL A 910 -39.37 0.44 -16.05
N ASP A 911 -38.20 0.62 -16.63
CA ASP A 911 -37.31 -0.47 -17.08
C ASP A 911 -36.31 -0.83 -15.97
N LEU A 912 -36.09 -2.12 -15.76
CA LEU A 912 -35.15 -2.63 -14.77
C LEU A 912 -34.00 -3.36 -15.47
N GLU A 913 -32.78 -2.92 -15.23
CA GLU A 913 -31.56 -3.54 -15.76
C GLU A 913 -30.73 -4.11 -14.61
N VAL A 914 -30.38 -5.40 -14.68
CA VAL A 914 -29.52 -6.07 -13.70
C VAL A 914 -28.20 -6.47 -14.34
N LYS A 915 -27.08 -5.99 -13.80
CA LYS A 915 -25.71 -6.32 -14.19
C LYS A 915 -25.00 -7.08 -13.09
N ARG A 916 -24.10 -7.96 -13.49
CA ARG A 916 -23.24 -8.77 -12.62
C ARG A 916 -21.80 -8.46 -12.97
N PHE A 917 -20.92 -8.43 -11.98
CA PHE A 917 -19.51 -8.20 -12.22
C PHE A 917 -18.89 -9.34 -13.05
N LEU A 918 -19.19 -10.59 -12.71
CA LEU A 918 -18.83 -11.76 -13.52
C LEU A 918 -20.01 -12.13 -14.43
N SER A 919 -19.80 -12.03 -15.75
CA SER A 919 -20.72 -12.58 -16.75
C SER A 919 -20.72 -14.11 -16.69
N GLU A 920 -21.85 -14.74 -17.02
CA GLU A 920 -22.01 -16.21 -17.06
C GLU A 920 -20.97 -16.94 -17.92
#